data_AF-A0A2K3PEZ3-F1
#
_entry.id   AF-A0A2K3PEZ3-F1
#
_cell.length_a   1.000
_cell.length_b   1.000
_cell.length_c   1.000
_cell.angle_alpha   90.00
_cell.angle_beta   90.00
_cell.angle_gamma   90.00
#
_symmetry.space_group_name_H-M   'P 1'
#
loop_
_entity.id
_entity.type
_entity.pdbx_description
1 polymer ?
#
loop_
_entity_poly.entity_id
_entity_poly.type
_entity_poly.pdbx_seq_one_letter_code
_entity_poly.pdbx_strand_id
1 'polypeptide(L)'
;MQQCISFIVNKGSDKWLCSAVYASPVATMRPFLWEFLDYISKTVSLPWLAIGDFNDILLPREQKGGVFSNSKADLFASNVDKCGLIDLGSFGTKFTWQGKCRGGRIVHRRLDRGLGNYDWRMKFPEATVEHLVRRHSDHNPIYLRCSNVMLGHEDRPFRFQAAWFTHNEYPNLVRNTWNRDRGNIAHCLQNVAKESTTFNKEVFGNIFARKKEVEARLRGIQRALEDIDSANLLRLQKGLLDEYDNILFQEETLWYQKSRENLIRLGSRNTSFFHAQSIIRRKRNKIHGIKLSSGEWCTDPEIIKSEAQKFFKELFCTNQQASSNTILWNGSKTEPFSPMRGLRQGDPLSPYLFVLCMERLGMMISSSVSNGSWKPMQITKDGTKLSHLFFADDVLLFAKANVSQARVVNNVLERFCALSGLKISLDKSKFCTSTGVCRRLRDTIAATTQIHATDRFDKYLGFKMFYGKVRKQDFNDIYDRVSAKLASWKGRLLNKPGRVVLANSVISALPSYHMQIHWLPQGMCDDLDRIVRKFIWKGTGGSGMHLVGWNKITQPRRYGGLGVRIARIQNVFLLGKLVWEILNSPSKLWVTLFAEKYLKGRLIFNVSVAGGSLIWNSIAKALRMLQDGFWFKIGDGNTNFWFEPWLYRERLSTAVPFVAIQDTDLNIKDVWYNNRWNLETLYTILPDDVKTAILELKLHVVTDLPDVWVWNNASSGIFSPKDAYEWLLQPQPIYNHSNWKWIWQLRLPANIQFLYSQFLYIICLHFTE
;
A
#
# COMPACT_ATOMS: atom_id res chain seq x y z
N MET A 1 44.27 -3.34 7.55
CA MET A 1 43.67 -4.67 7.80
C MET A 1 42.75 -4.99 6.62
N GLN A 2 43.01 -6.05 5.86
CA GLN A 2 42.17 -6.44 4.71
C GLN A 2 40.79 -6.87 5.22
N GLN A 3 39.74 -6.11 4.87
CA GLN A 3 38.34 -6.37 5.26
C GLN A 3 37.58 -7.17 4.21
N CYS A 4 38.22 -7.52 3.10
CA CYS A 4 37.61 -8.20 1.96
C CYS A 4 38.66 -8.95 1.15
N ILE A 5 38.32 -10.15 0.70
CA ILE A 5 39.10 -10.93 -0.26
C ILE A 5 38.19 -11.24 -1.44
N SER A 6 38.63 -10.91 -2.65
CA SER A 6 37.87 -11.17 -3.89
C SER A 6 38.52 -12.28 -4.71
N PHE A 7 37.74 -13.26 -5.15
CA PHE A 7 38.19 -14.39 -5.96
C PHE A 7 37.13 -14.78 -7.00
N ILE A 8 37.56 -15.37 -8.10
CA ILE A 8 36.67 -15.81 -9.17
C ILE A 8 36.26 -17.26 -8.90
N VAL A 9 34.97 -17.55 -9.00
CA VAL A 9 34.41 -18.90 -8.89
C VAL A 9 34.01 -19.40 -10.27
N ASN A 10 34.49 -20.59 -10.63
CA ASN A 10 34.12 -21.31 -11.84
C ASN A 10 33.35 -22.58 -11.47
N LYS A 11 32.14 -22.76 -12.01
CA LYS A 11 31.32 -23.96 -11.84
C LYS A 11 30.71 -24.36 -13.19
N GLY A 12 31.31 -25.34 -13.87
CA GLY A 12 30.91 -25.68 -15.25
C GLY A 12 31.10 -24.48 -16.19
N SER A 13 30.06 -24.12 -16.95
CA SER A 13 30.05 -22.92 -17.81
C SER A 13 29.87 -21.60 -17.04
N ASP A 14 29.58 -21.65 -15.74
CA ASP A 14 29.29 -20.47 -14.95
C ASP A 14 30.53 -19.88 -14.29
N LYS A 15 30.83 -18.62 -14.63
CA LYS A 15 31.87 -17.79 -14.00
C LYS A 15 31.28 -16.56 -13.30
N TRP A 16 31.76 -16.24 -12.10
CA TRP A 16 31.39 -15.02 -11.35
C TRP A 16 32.48 -14.60 -10.34
N LEU A 17 32.48 -13.33 -9.93
CA LEU A 17 33.35 -12.79 -8.88
C LEU A 17 32.67 -12.92 -7.51
N CYS A 18 33.40 -13.42 -6.51
CA CYS A 18 32.96 -13.51 -5.12
C CYS A 18 33.89 -12.68 -4.22
N SER A 19 33.33 -11.74 -3.47
CA SER A 19 34.01 -10.94 -2.45
C SER A 19 33.59 -11.45 -1.08
N ALA A 20 34.48 -12.17 -0.40
CA ALA A 20 34.31 -12.58 0.98
C ALA A 20 34.61 -11.38 1.91
N VAL A 21 33.59 -10.91 2.63
CA VAL A 21 33.65 -9.70 3.46
C VAL A 21 33.79 -10.08 4.93
N TYR A 22 34.74 -9.42 5.61
CA TYR A 22 34.89 -9.40 7.05
C TYR A 22 35.11 -7.95 7.49
N ALA A 23 34.01 -7.20 7.58
CA ALA A 23 34.03 -5.78 7.87
C ALA A 23 34.52 -5.52 9.30
N SER A 24 35.24 -4.41 9.50
CA SER A 24 35.73 -4.06 10.82
C SER A 24 34.56 -3.78 11.79
N PRO A 25 34.62 -4.24 13.05
CA PRO A 25 33.67 -3.84 14.09
C PRO A 25 33.82 -2.35 14.44
N VAL A 26 34.95 -1.73 14.09
CA VAL A 26 35.21 -0.31 14.28
C VAL A 26 34.59 0.49 13.14
N ALA A 27 33.55 1.28 13.45
CA ALA A 27 32.77 2.00 12.45
C ALA A 27 33.59 2.98 11.58
N THR A 28 34.66 3.57 12.11
CA THR A 28 35.54 4.48 11.37
C THR A 28 36.44 3.78 10.36
N MET A 29 36.62 2.45 10.47
CA MET A 29 37.40 1.65 9.52
C MET A 29 36.56 1.09 8.37
N ARG A 30 35.24 1.03 8.52
CA ARG A 30 34.33 0.51 7.49
C ARG A 30 34.27 1.32 6.19
N PRO A 31 34.49 2.65 6.15
CA PRO A 31 34.57 3.39 4.89
C PRO A 31 35.56 2.80 3.89
N PHE A 32 36.74 2.36 4.33
CA PHE A 32 37.75 1.73 3.47
C PHE A 32 37.25 0.46 2.76
N LEU A 33 36.45 -0.37 3.45
CA LEU A 33 35.78 -1.52 2.83
C LEU A 33 34.85 -1.06 1.71
N TRP A 34 34.03 -0.04 1.97
CA TRP A 34 33.04 0.44 1.01
C TRP A 34 33.66 1.17 -0.18
N GLU A 35 34.78 1.86 0.01
CA GLU A 35 35.57 2.43 -1.09
C GLU A 35 36.10 1.33 -2.01
N PHE A 36 36.62 0.24 -1.43
CA PHE A 36 37.07 -0.92 -2.21
C PHE A 36 35.93 -1.63 -2.95
N LEU A 37 34.79 -1.87 -2.29
CA LEU A 37 33.61 -2.46 -2.94
C LEU A 37 33.03 -1.53 -4.03
N ASP A 38 33.07 -0.22 -3.83
CA ASP A 38 32.67 0.76 -4.86
C ASP A 38 33.61 0.72 -6.07
N TYR A 39 34.92 0.60 -5.85
CA TYR A 39 35.89 0.38 -6.92
C TYR A 39 35.60 -0.90 -7.70
N ILE A 40 35.35 -2.03 -7.01
CA ILE A 40 34.95 -3.29 -7.67
C ILE A 40 33.68 -3.07 -8.48
N SER A 41 32.66 -2.41 -7.91
CA SER A 41 31.38 -2.20 -8.60
C SER A 41 31.51 -1.44 -9.92
N LYS A 42 32.55 -0.61 -10.08
CA LYS A 42 32.83 0.18 -11.29
C LYS A 42 33.72 -0.55 -12.30
N THR A 43 34.50 -1.53 -11.85
CA THR A 43 35.51 -2.22 -12.67
C THR A 43 35.11 -3.65 -13.03
N VAL A 44 34.19 -4.26 -12.28
CA VAL A 44 33.78 -5.64 -12.47
C VAL A 44 32.95 -5.82 -13.74
N SER A 45 33.37 -6.73 -14.61
CA SER A 45 32.63 -7.15 -15.82
C SER A 45 31.88 -8.47 -15.63
N LEU A 46 32.19 -9.22 -14.55
CA LEU A 46 31.55 -10.47 -14.21
C LEU A 46 30.34 -10.26 -13.29
N PRO A 47 29.38 -11.21 -13.26
CA PRO A 47 28.41 -11.27 -12.17
C PRO A 47 29.12 -11.25 -10.83
N TRP A 48 28.68 -10.43 -9.88
CA TRP A 48 29.38 -10.19 -8.63
C TRP A 48 28.53 -10.45 -7.39
N LEU A 49 29.10 -11.19 -6.44
CA LEU A 49 28.56 -11.48 -5.13
C LEU A 49 29.51 -10.98 -4.04
N ALA A 50 29.02 -10.20 -3.08
CA ALA A 50 29.69 -9.91 -1.83
C ALA A 50 29.00 -10.67 -0.69
N ILE A 51 29.72 -11.49 0.07
CA ILE A 51 29.14 -12.35 1.10
C ILE A 51 30.02 -12.40 2.36
N GLY A 52 29.41 -12.36 3.54
CA GLY A 52 30.12 -12.44 4.81
C GLY A 52 29.57 -11.48 5.86
N ASP A 53 30.40 -11.09 6.81
CA ASP A 53 30.06 -10.22 7.94
C ASP A 53 30.28 -8.75 7.57
N PHE A 54 29.20 -7.97 7.53
CA PHE A 54 29.24 -6.53 7.22
C PHE A 54 29.29 -5.64 8.47
N ASN A 55 29.14 -6.20 9.67
CA ASN A 55 29.13 -5.49 10.94
C ASN A 55 28.15 -4.28 11.03
N ASP A 56 27.10 -4.30 10.20
CA ASP A 56 26.01 -3.32 10.17
C ASP A 56 24.64 -3.97 9.91
N ILE A 57 23.60 -3.22 10.25
CA ILE A 57 22.19 -3.59 10.08
C ILE A 57 21.45 -2.51 9.29
N LEU A 58 20.49 -2.91 8.46
CA LEU A 58 19.70 -2.01 7.61
C LEU A 58 18.40 -1.58 8.28
N LEU A 59 17.82 -2.42 9.13
CA LEU A 59 16.47 -2.20 9.66
C LEU A 59 16.42 -2.39 11.19
N PRO A 60 15.56 -1.65 11.92
CA PRO A 60 15.38 -1.83 13.36
C PRO A 60 15.08 -3.27 13.77
N ARG A 61 14.30 -3.98 12.94
CA ARG A 61 13.91 -5.38 13.17
C ARG A 61 15.06 -6.38 13.10
N GLU A 62 16.21 -5.99 12.58
CA GLU A 62 17.43 -6.81 12.48
C GLU A 62 18.28 -6.75 13.76
N GLN A 63 17.78 -6.08 14.80
CA GLN A 63 18.37 -6.03 16.13
C GLN A 63 17.33 -6.43 17.19
N LYS A 64 17.79 -7.10 18.24
CA LYS A 64 17.05 -7.31 19.49
C LYS A 64 17.95 -6.96 20.66
N GLY A 65 17.51 -6.03 21.50
CA GLY A 65 18.34 -5.43 22.55
C GLY A 65 19.26 -4.34 22.02
N GLY A 66 19.60 -3.35 22.85
CA GLY A 66 20.41 -2.18 22.47
C GLY A 66 19.64 -1.09 21.68
N VAL A 67 20.34 -0.01 21.32
CA VAL A 67 19.77 1.14 20.58
C VAL A 67 20.07 1.00 19.08
N PHE A 68 19.05 1.18 18.24
CA PHE A 68 19.19 1.22 16.78
C PHE A 68 19.63 2.63 16.33
N SER A 69 20.60 2.70 15.41
CA SER A 69 21.10 3.95 14.86
C SER A 69 20.64 4.12 13.41
N ASN A 70 19.69 5.04 13.19
CA ASN A 70 19.20 5.36 11.83
C ASN A 70 20.33 5.87 10.94
N SER A 71 21.24 6.70 11.47
CA SER A 71 22.36 7.25 10.69
C SER A 71 23.32 6.18 10.18
N LYS A 72 23.64 5.17 11.00
CA LYS A 72 24.46 4.03 10.58
C LYS A 72 23.75 3.15 9.55
N ALA A 73 22.46 2.88 9.76
CA ALA A 73 21.66 2.12 8.82
C ALA A 73 21.54 2.83 7.46
N ASP A 74 21.34 4.15 7.45
CA ASP A 74 21.30 4.98 6.25
C ASP A 74 22.64 4.98 5.50
N LEU A 75 23.76 5.02 6.23
CA LEU A 75 25.10 4.95 5.64
C LEU A 75 25.35 3.56 5.01
N PHE A 76 25.05 2.49 5.73
CA PHE A 76 25.17 1.12 5.21
C PHE A 76 24.28 0.89 3.99
N ALA A 77 23.01 1.29 4.06
CA ALA A 77 22.09 1.26 2.93
C ALA A 77 22.66 2.04 1.74
N SER A 78 23.16 3.26 1.97
CA SER A 78 23.76 4.09 0.93
C SER A 78 24.98 3.46 0.28
N ASN A 79 25.79 2.69 1.02
CA ASN A 79 26.98 2.04 0.48
C ASN A 79 26.67 0.74 -0.29
N VAL A 80 25.78 -0.10 0.25
CA VAL A 80 25.21 -1.27 -0.47
C VAL A 80 24.59 -0.79 -1.78
N ASP A 81 23.80 0.28 -1.66
CA ASP A 81 23.21 0.95 -2.80
C ASP A 81 24.29 1.43 -3.74
N LYS A 82 25.31 2.20 -3.29
CA LYS A 82 26.43 2.72 -4.12
C LYS A 82 27.02 1.63 -5.03
N CYS A 83 27.24 0.45 -4.47
CA CYS A 83 27.82 -0.71 -5.15
C CYS A 83 26.83 -1.48 -6.06
N GLY A 84 25.55 -1.11 -6.10
CA GLY A 84 24.53 -1.76 -6.93
C GLY A 84 24.14 -3.16 -6.45
N LEU A 85 24.33 -3.41 -5.16
CA LEU A 85 24.14 -4.72 -4.56
C LEU A 85 22.71 -4.90 -4.03
N ILE A 86 22.21 -6.12 -4.13
CA ILE A 86 20.86 -6.53 -3.71
C ILE A 86 21.00 -7.61 -2.64
N ASP A 87 20.40 -7.39 -1.46
CA ASP A 87 20.39 -8.39 -0.37
C ASP A 87 19.67 -9.67 -0.85
N LEU A 88 20.43 -10.78 -0.88
CA LEU A 88 19.92 -12.10 -1.23
C LEU A 88 18.94 -12.63 -0.21
N GLY A 89 18.76 -11.94 0.93
CA GLY A 89 17.99 -12.33 2.11
C GLY A 89 18.46 -13.66 2.71
N SER A 90 17.75 -14.14 3.70
CA SER A 90 18.12 -15.37 4.41
C SER A 90 16.88 -16.09 4.97
N PHE A 91 17.03 -17.39 5.24
CA PHE A 91 16.08 -18.18 6.03
C PHE A 91 16.82 -18.94 7.14
N GLY A 92 16.08 -19.44 8.14
CA GLY A 92 16.64 -19.98 9.38
C GLY A 92 16.49 -19.01 10.55
N THR A 93 17.51 -18.91 11.39
CA THR A 93 17.50 -18.00 12.55
C THR A 93 17.44 -16.54 12.11
N LYS A 94 16.66 -15.72 12.84
CA LYS A 94 16.46 -14.29 12.49
C LYS A 94 17.73 -13.44 12.61
N PHE A 95 18.61 -13.80 13.55
CA PHE A 95 19.83 -13.06 13.88
C PHE A 95 21.03 -13.95 13.62
N THR A 96 22.10 -13.38 13.08
CA THR A 96 23.33 -14.11 12.78
C THR A 96 24.35 -13.98 13.89
N TRP A 97 24.25 -12.96 14.73
CA TRP A 97 25.19 -12.68 15.81
C TRP A 97 24.48 -12.51 17.16
N GLN A 98 25.15 -12.91 18.24
CA GLN A 98 24.77 -12.60 19.62
C GLN A 98 25.96 -12.06 20.42
N GLY A 99 25.75 -11.05 21.26
CA GLY A 99 26.77 -10.56 22.17
C GLY A 99 26.23 -10.11 23.51
N LYS A 100 27.12 -10.07 24.51
CA LYS A 100 26.79 -9.60 25.86
C LYS A 100 26.96 -8.09 25.95
N CYS A 101 26.00 -7.39 26.52
CA CYS A 101 26.10 -5.97 26.89
C CYS A 101 26.31 -5.81 28.40
N ARG A 102 26.76 -4.60 28.80
CA ARG A 102 26.86 -4.22 30.23
C ARG A 102 25.52 -4.47 30.94
N GLY A 103 25.58 -5.08 32.11
CA GLY A 103 24.40 -5.45 32.92
C GLY A 103 23.75 -6.79 32.55
N GLY A 104 24.49 -7.73 31.93
CA GLY A 104 24.02 -9.10 31.70
C GLY A 104 22.98 -9.27 30.57
N ARG A 105 22.66 -8.19 29.84
CA ARG A 105 21.68 -8.23 28.74
C ARG A 105 22.33 -8.75 27.46
N ILE A 106 21.63 -9.61 26.73
CA ILE A 106 22.09 -10.15 25.44
C ILE A 106 21.53 -9.28 24.31
N VAL A 107 22.39 -8.93 23.35
CA VAL A 107 22.03 -8.25 22.11
C VAL A 107 22.17 -9.22 20.94
N HIS A 108 21.21 -9.21 20.03
CA HIS A 108 21.25 -9.99 18.81
C HIS A 108 21.20 -9.07 17.59
N ARG A 109 21.96 -9.41 16.54
CA ARG A 109 22.01 -8.64 15.28
C ARG A 109 22.10 -9.57 14.06
N ARG A 110 21.64 -9.09 12.89
CA ARG A 110 21.88 -9.72 11.58
C ARG A 110 23.01 -9.00 10.86
N LEU A 111 24.24 -9.44 11.10
CA LEU A 111 25.46 -8.84 10.57
C LEU A 111 25.91 -9.53 9.26
N ASP A 112 25.68 -10.83 9.16
CA ASP A 112 26.09 -11.66 8.04
C ASP A 112 25.08 -11.65 6.90
N ARG A 113 25.55 -11.42 5.66
CA ARG A 113 24.69 -11.27 4.47
C ARG A 113 25.36 -11.80 3.21
N GLY A 114 24.53 -12.22 2.25
CA GLY A 114 24.92 -12.30 0.85
C GLY A 114 24.27 -11.16 0.06
N LEU A 115 25.07 -10.40 -0.67
CA LEU A 115 24.66 -9.25 -1.47
C LEU A 115 25.13 -9.47 -2.92
N GLY A 116 24.22 -9.58 -3.89
CA GLY A 116 24.56 -9.80 -5.29
C GLY A 116 24.22 -8.61 -6.17
N ASN A 117 25.05 -8.29 -7.17
CA ASN A 117 24.66 -7.32 -8.20
C ASN A 117 23.54 -7.89 -9.10
N TYR A 118 22.98 -7.05 -9.97
CA TYR A 118 21.90 -7.45 -10.88
C TYR A 118 22.28 -8.69 -11.70
N ASP A 119 23.47 -8.70 -12.31
CA ASP A 119 23.92 -9.80 -13.18
C ASP A 119 24.08 -11.12 -12.42
N TRP A 120 24.59 -11.08 -11.19
CA TRP A 120 24.69 -12.26 -10.34
C TRP A 120 23.32 -12.80 -9.97
N ARG A 121 22.40 -11.91 -9.60
CA ARG A 121 21.03 -12.30 -9.25
C ARG A 121 20.27 -12.88 -10.43
N MET A 122 20.58 -12.37 -11.63
CA MET A 122 20.07 -12.87 -12.89
C MET A 122 20.56 -14.27 -13.23
N LYS A 123 21.84 -14.53 -12.96
CA LYS A 123 22.47 -15.83 -13.19
C LYS A 123 21.99 -16.91 -12.20
N PHE A 124 21.78 -16.53 -10.94
CA PHE A 124 21.32 -17.44 -9.88
C PHE A 124 20.00 -16.96 -9.23
N PRO A 125 18.87 -17.02 -9.97
CA PRO A 125 17.59 -16.48 -9.50
C PRO A 125 17.03 -17.23 -8.27
N GLU A 126 17.35 -18.53 -8.18
CA GLU A 126 16.94 -19.42 -7.09
C GLU A 126 17.91 -19.41 -5.91
N ALA A 127 18.98 -18.62 -5.97
CA ALA A 127 19.97 -18.62 -4.90
C ALA A 127 19.41 -18.07 -3.59
N THR A 128 19.81 -18.70 -2.49
CA THR A 128 19.37 -18.38 -1.13
C THR A 128 20.50 -18.51 -0.14
N VAL A 129 20.50 -17.66 0.88
CA VAL A 129 21.37 -17.80 2.05
C VAL A 129 20.58 -18.45 3.18
N GLU A 130 21.19 -19.41 3.86
CA GLU A 130 20.66 -20.07 5.04
C GLU A 130 21.55 -19.79 6.25
N HIS A 131 20.92 -19.50 7.40
CA HIS A 131 21.64 -19.39 8.66
C HIS A 131 21.60 -20.74 9.38
N LEU A 132 22.75 -21.39 9.45
CA LEU A 132 22.91 -22.66 10.13
C LEU A 132 22.94 -22.47 11.65
N VAL A 133 22.74 -23.57 12.38
CA VAL A 133 22.81 -23.57 13.84
C VAL A 133 24.26 -23.36 14.28
N ARG A 134 24.47 -22.33 15.11
CA ARG A 134 25.76 -22.12 15.79
C ARG A 134 25.95 -23.17 16.89
N ARG A 135 27.16 -23.74 16.98
CA ARG A 135 27.53 -24.66 18.08
C ARG A 135 28.38 -23.95 19.13
N HIS A 136 29.50 -23.35 18.70
CA HIS A 136 30.50 -22.76 19.61
C HIS A 136 30.87 -21.30 19.29
N SER A 137 30.31 -20.70 18.23
CA SER A 137 30.57 -19.32 17.82
C SER A 137 29.45 -18.39 18.32
N ASP A 138 29.76 -17.10 18.47
CA ASP A 138 28.78 -16.04 18.63
C ASP A 138 28.06 -15.69 17.30
N HIS A 139 28.59 -16.16 16.17
CA HIS A 139 27.96 -16.12 14.86
C HIS A 139 27.30 -17.45 14.45
N ASN A 140 26.22 -17.34 13.67
CA ASN A 140 25.61 -18.43 12.92
C ASN A 140 26.31 -18.57 11.57
N PRO A 141 26.78 -19.77 11.18
CA PRO A 141 27.35 -19.97 9.85
C PRO A 141 26.33 -19.65 8.74
N ILE A 142 26.79 -18.98 7.68
CA ILE A 142 25.96 -18.70 6.50
C ILE A 142 26.28 -19.70 5.38
N TYR A 143 25.23 -20.27 4.77
CA TYR A 143 25.35 -21.21 3.67
C TYR A 143 24.64 -20.68 2.42
N LEU A 144 25.38 -20.52 1.32
CA LEU A 144 24.84 -20.06 0.04
C LEU A 144 24.50 -21.26 -0.86
N ARG A 145 23.21 -21.45 -1.15
CA ARG A 145 22.75 -22.40 -2.17
C ARG A 145 22.55 -21.66 -3.49
N CYS A 146 23.24 -22.05 -4.55
CA CYS A 146 23.10 -21.43 -5.89
C CYS A 146 22.15 -22.17 -6.84
N SER A 147 21.76 -23.41 -6.51
CA SER A 147 20.87 -24.24 -7.32
C SER A 147 19.98 -25.09 -6.43
N ASN A 148 18.66 -24.95 -6.56
CA ASN A 148 17.76 -26.05 -6.22
C ASN A 148 17.42 -26.72 -7.54
N VAL A 149 17.75 -28.01 -7.67
CA VAL A 149 17.24 -28.84 -8.75
C VAL A 149 15.72 -28.77 -8.67
N MET A 150 15.08 -28.16 -9.68
CA MET A 150 13.64 -28.26 -9.84
C MET A 150 13.39 -29.68 -10.33
N LEU A 151 13.01 -30.57 -9.43
CA LEU A 151 12.52 -31.90 -9.80
C LEU A 151 11.26 -31.72 -10.67
N GLY A 152 11.29 -32.28 -11.88
CA GLY A 152 10.11 -32.48 -12.74
C GLY A 152 9.65 -31.27 -13.56
N HIS A 153 9.71 -31.41 -14.88
CA HIS A 153 9.06 -30.51 -15.86
C HIS A 153 7.61 -30.91 -16.15
N GLU A 154 7.10 -31.97 -15.52
CA GLU A 154 5.82 -32.56 -15.87
C GLU A 154 4.66 -31.83 -15.17
N ASP A 155 3.61 -31.57 -15.96
CA ASP A 155 2.29 -31.11 -15.52
C ASP A 155 2.16 -29.67 -14.97
N ARG A 156 2.88 -28.72 -15.59
CA ARG A 156 2.69 -27.28 -15.29
C ARG A 156 1.35 -26.77 -15.81
N PRO A 157 0.58 -26.01 -15.01
CA PRO A 157 -0.70 -25.45 -15.45
C PRO A 157 -0.47 -24.39 -16.53
N PHE A 158 -1.44 -24.27 -17.43
CA PHE A 158 -1.48 -23.21 -18.43
C PHE A 158 -1.31 -21.83 -17.78
N ARG A 159 -0.45 -21.00 -18.39
CA ARG A 159 -0.26 -19.60 -18.00
C ARG A 159 -0.29 -18.73 -19.24
N PHE A 160 -1.36 -17.94 -19.34
CA PHE A 160 -1.51 -16.94 -20.37
C PHE A 160 -0.37 -15.90 -20.34
N GLN A 161 0.22 -15.58 -21.50
CA GLN A 161 1.21 -14.52 -21.66
C GLN A 161 0.61 -13.34 -22.43
N ALA A 162 0.57 -12.16 -21.81
CA ALA A 162 0.00 -10.95 -22.43
C ALA A 162 0.74 -10.54 -23.71
N ALA A 163 2.04 -10.88 -23.81
CA ALA A 163 2.85 -10.62 -24.99
C ALA A 163 2.30 -11.28 -26.27
N TRP A 164 1.51 -12.35 -26.16
CA TRP A 164 0.91 -13.01 -27.33
C TRP A 164 -0.02 -12.07 -28.13
N PHE A 165 -0.69 -11.12 -27.48
CA PHE A 165 -1.56 -10.14 -28.16
C PHE A 165 -0.81 -9.13 -29.03
N THR A 166 0.51 -9.07 -28.93
CA THR A 166 1.33 -8.23 -29.81
C THR A 166 1.53 -8.86 -31.18
N HIS A 167 1.21 -10.15 -31.33
CA HIS A 167 1.26 -10.84 -32.62
C HIS A 167 -0.08 -10.71 -33.34
N ASN A 168 -0.05 -10.31 -34.62
CA ASN A 168 -1.25 -9.99 -35.40
C ASN A 168 -2.27 -11.14 -35.50
N GLU A 169 -1.80 -12.39 -35.47
CA GLU A 169 -2.65 -13.58 -35.60
C GLU A 169 -3.35 -14.00 -34.30
N TYR A 170 -2.78 -13.66 -33.14
CA TYR A 170 -3.27 -14.17 -31.87
C TYR A 170 -4.72 -13.73 -31.52
N PRO A 171 -5.13 -12.47 -31.74
CA PRO A 171 -6.52 -12.06 -31.55
C PRO A 171 -7.52 -12.88 -32.38
N ASN A 172 -7.15 -13.22 -33.62
CA ASN A 172 -7.99 -14.03 -34.51
C ASN A 172 -8.05 -15.48 -34.03
N LEU A 173 -6.94 -16.05 -33.55
CA LEU A 173 -6.90 -17.37 -32.94
C LEU A 173 -7.86 -17.46 -31.74
N VAL A 174 -7.83 -16.48 -30.83
CA VAL A 174 -8.73 -16.46 -29.67
C VAL A 174 -10.19 -16.34 -30.12
N ARG A 175 -10.50 -15.42 -31.04
CA ARG A 175 -11.87 -15.22 -31.56
C ARG A 175 -12.41 -16.49 -32.21
N ASN A 176 -11.63 -17.12 -33.08
CA ASN A 176 -12.06 -18.31 -33.82
C ASN A 176 -12.24 -19.50 -32.87
N THR A 177 -11.32 -19.70 -31.93
CA THR A 177 -11.39 -20.79 -30.95
C THR A 177 -12.58 -20.61 -30.01
N TRP A 178 -12.83 -19.38 -29.54
CA TRP A 178 -13.96 -19.07 -28.66
C TRP A 178 -15.32 -19.31 -29.34
N ASN A 179 -15.40 -19.06 -30.64
CA ASN A 179 -16.64 -19.22 -31.42
C ASN A 179 -16.99 -20.68 -31.74
N ARG A 180 -16.07 -21.64 -31.54
CA ARG A 180 -16.32 -23.07 -31.82
C ARG A 180 -17.36 -23.68 -30.87
N ASP A 181 -17.33 -23.34 -29.58
CA ASP A 181 -18.12 -24.03 -28.54
C ASP A 181 -18.90 -23.08 -27.61
N ARG A 182 -19.73 -22.18 -28.17
CA ARG A 182 -20.46 -21.14 -27.41
C ARG A 182 -21.37 -21.65 -26.28
N GLY A 183 -21.71 -22.95 -26.24
CA GLY A 183 -22.59 -23.53 -25.24
C GLY A 183 -21.96 -23.75 -23.86
N ASN A 184 -20.62 -23.77 -23.75
CA ASN A 184 -19.95 -24.02 -22.46
C ASN A 184 -18.69 -23.16 -22.30
N ILE A 185 -18.78 -22.12 -21.46
CA ILE A 185 -17.68 -21.18 -21.18
C ILE A 185 -16.43 -21.90 -20.67
N ALA A 186 -16.57 -22.94 -19.83
CA ALA A 186 -15.42 -23.68 -19.31
C ALA A 186 -14.70 -24.44 -20.42
N HIS A 187 -15.46 -25.02 -21.37
CA HIS A 187 -14.90 -25.69 -22.53
C HIS A 187 -14.23 -24.68 -23.48
N CYS A 188 -14.83 -23.52 -23.74
CA CYS A 188 -14.19 -22.44 -24.50
C CYS A 188 -12.84 -22.04 -23.90
N LEU A 189 -12.78 -21.86 -22.58
CA LEU A 189 -11.54 -21.47 -21.89
C LEU A 189 -10.47 -22.56 -22.00
N GLN A 190 -10.84 -23.83 -21.92
CA GLN A 190 -9.91 -24.96 -22.11
C GLN A 190 -9.38 -25.02 -23.54
N ASN A 191 -10.24 -24.83 -24.54
CA ASN A 191 -9.86 -24.85 -25.95
C ASN A 191 -8.93 -23.68 -26.28
N VAL A 192 -9.25 -22.46 -25.82
CA VAL A 192 -8.35 -21.31 -25.95
C VAL A 192 -7.00 -21.59 -25.28
N ALA A 193 -6.98 -22.15 -24.07
CA ALA A 193 -5.74 -22.47 -23.38
C ALA A 193 -4.86 -23.47 -24.18
N LYS A 194 -5.47 -24.48 -24.80
CA LYS A 194 -4.79 -25.46 -25.65
C LYS A 194 -4.19 -24.79 -26.90
N GLU A 195 -5.01 -24.07 -27.67
CA GLU A 195 -4.58 -23.39 -28.90
C GLU A 195 -3.51 -22.32 -28.63
N SER A 196 -3.64 -21.55 -27.54
CA SER A 196 -2.60 -20.60 -27.12
C SER A 196 -1.27 -21.29 -26.78
N THR A 197 -1.31 -22.50 -26.25
CA THR A 197 -0.10 -23.28 -25.93
C THR A 197 0.61 -23.75 -27.20
N THR A 198 -0.15 -24.22 -28.20
CA THR A 198 0.36 -24.57 -29.53
C THR A 198 0.95 -23.35 -30.22
N PHE A 199 0.20 -22.24 -30.27
CA PHE A 199 0.66 -20.96 -30.83
C PHE A 199 1.98 -20.47 -30.22
N ASN A 200 2.14 -20.59 -28.91
CA ASN A 200 3.39 -20.18 -28.25
C ASN A 200 4.59 -21.04 -28.69
N LYS A 201 4.39 -22.32 -28.98
CA LYS A 201 5.45 -23.24 -29.40
C LYS A 201 5.80 -23.07 -30.88
N GLU A 202 4.79 -22.97 -31.74
CA GLU A 202 4.96 -23.07 -33.19
C GLU A 202 5.10 -21.71 -33.88
N VAL A 203 4.45 -20.66 -33.35
CA VAL A 203 4.37 -19.35 -34.02
C VAL A 203 5.10 -18.25 -33.24
N PHE A 204 4.76 -18.05 -31.96
CA PHE A 204 5.30 -16.93 -31.18
C PHE A 204 6.78 -17.11 -30.80
N GLY A 205 7.15 -18.35 -30.46
CA GLY A 205 8.51 -18.76 -30.15
C GLY A 205 9.11 -18.13 -28.88
N ASN A 206 10.43 -18.29 -28.74
CA ASN A 206 11.18 -17.73 -27.61
C ASN A 206 11.65 -16.30 -27.90
N ILE A 207 11.04 -15.32 -27.21
CA ILE A 207 11.37 -13.88 -27.31
C ILE A 207 12.89 -13.63 -27.18
N PHE A 208 13.57 -14.30 -26.24
CA PHE A 208 14.99 -14.04 -25.97
C PHE A 208 15.91 -14.59 -27.08
N ALA A 209 15.52 -15.70 -27.71
CA ALA A 209 16.27 -16.26 -28.84
C ALA A 209 16.12 -15.34 -30.06
N ARG A 210 14.88 -14.96 -30.38
CA ARG A 210 14.54 -14.02 -31.46
C ARG A 210 15.27 -12.69 -31.32
N LYS A 211 15.32 -12.13 -30.10
CA LYS A 211 16.07 -10.91 -29.79
C LYS A 211 17.55 -11.03 -30.17
N LYS A 212 18.22 -12.10 -29.72
CA LYS A 212 19.65 -12.32 -30.01
C LYS A 212 19.92 -12.48 -31.50
N GLU A 213 19.03 -13.15 -32.21
CA GLU A 213 19.13 -13.34 -33.66
C GLU A 213 19.04 -12.00 -34.40
N VAL A 214 18.02 -11.19 -34.10
CA VAL A 214 17.83 -9.86 -34.71
C VAL A 214 19.00 -8.92 -34.37
N GLU A 215 19.49 -8.92 -33.13
CA GLU A 215 20.68 -8.15 -32.73
C GLU A 215 21.93 -8.56 -33.51
N ALA A 216 22.14 -9.87 -33.73
CA ALA A 216 23.27 -10.37 -34.50
C ALA A 216 23.18 -9.94 -35.99
N ARG A 217 21.98 -10.01 -36.58
CA ARG A 217 21.72 -9.55 -37.96
C ARG A 217 21.91 -8.05 -38.12
N LEU A 218 21.38 -7.24 -37.19
CA LEU A 218 21.57 -5.79 -37.17
C LEU A 218 23.06 -5.41 -37.10
N ARG A 219 23.83 -6.09 -36.23
CA ARG A 219 25.27 -5.87 -36.11
C ARG A 219 26.00 -6.20 -37.42
N GLY A 220 25.64 -7.29 -38.08
CA GLY A 220 26.21 -7.67 -39.37
C GLY A 220 25.95 -6.62 -40.46
N ILE A 221 24.71 -6.14 -40.55
CA ILE A 221 24.33 -5.12 -41.55
C ILE A 221 24.97 -3.77 -41.27
N GLN A 222 25.01 -3.33 -40.00
CA GLN A 222 25.65 -2.06 -39.63
C GLN A 222 27.14 -2.07 -39.97
N ARG A 223 27.84 -3.17 -39.74
CA ARG A 223 29.25 -3.32 -40.17
C ARG A 223 29.38 -3.27 -41.68
N ALA A 224 28.53 -3.97 -42.43
CA ALA A 224 28.58 -3.94 -43.89
C ALA A 224 28.32 -2.53 -44.46
N LEU A 225 27.46 -1.74 -43.79
CA LEU A 225 27.16 -0.36 -44.16
C LEU A 225 28.29 0.64 -43.82
N GLU A 226 29.26 0.26 -43.00
CA GLU A 226 30.48 1.08 -42.76
C GLU A 226 31.38 1.08 -44.01
N ASP A 227 31.37 -0.01 -44.79
CA ASP A 227 32.22 -0.19 -45.97
C ASP A 227 31.48 0.04 -47.30
N ILE A 228 30.15 -0.13 -47.34
CA ILE A 228 29.35 -0.13 -48.57
C ILE A 228 28.05 0.66 -48.37
N ASP A 229 27.77 1.64 -49.25
CA ASP A 229 26.47 2.31 -49.28
C ASP A 229 25.46 1.50 -50.11
N SER A 230 24.40 0.99 -49.48
CA SER A 230 23.42 0.11 -50.12
C SER A 230 22.00 0.37 -49.63
N ALA A 231 21.15 0.84 -50.55
CA ALA A 231 19.73 1.09 -50.28
C ALA A 231 18.97 -0.16 -49.79
N ASN A 232 19.37 -1.36 -50.26
CA ASN A 232 18.76 -2.62 -49.84
C ASN A 232 19.13 -2.96 -48.38
N LEU A 233 20.39 -2.74 -47.99
CA LEU A 233 20.83 -2.93 -46.62
C LEU A 233 20.19 -1.90 -45.68
N LEU A 234 20.03 -0.65 -46.11
CA LEU A 234 19.30 0.38 -45.34
C LEU A 234 17.82 0.01 -45.13
N ARG A 235 17.14 -0.51 -46.16
CA ARG A 235 15.75 -0.98 -46.04
C ARG A 235 15.62 -2.17 -45.10
N LEU A 236 16.56 -3.12 -45.19
CA LEU A 236 16.60 -4.28 -44.31
C LEU A 236 16.90 -3.89 -42.86
N GLN A 237 17.84 -2.95 -42.65
CA GLN A 237 18.13 -2.39 -41.33
C GLN A 237 16.88 -1.77 -40.70
N LYS A 238 16.13 -0.96 -41.47
CA LYS A 238 14.88 -0.37 -40.98
C LYS A 238 13.87 -1.43 -40.55
N GLY A 239 13.64 -2.46 -41.37
CA GLY A 239 12.73 -3.56 -41.03
C GLY A 239 13.17 -4.35 -39.80
N LEU A 240 14.47 -4.61 -39.64
CA LEU A 240 15.01 -5.27 -38.45
C LEU A 240 14.94 -4.41 -37.19
N LEU A 241 15.08 -3.08 -37.31
CA LEU A 241 14.89 -2.17 -36.19
C LEU A 241 13.42 -2.16 -35.72
N ASP A 242 12.47 -2.14 -36.64
CA ASP A 242 11.03 -2.24 -36.33
C ASP A 242 10.71 -3.59 -35.65
N GLU A 243 11.26 -4.70 -36.17
CA GLU A 243 11.12 -6.02 -35.55
C GLU A 243 11.75 -6.06 -34.15
N TYR A 244 12.95 -5.50 -34.00
CA TYR A 244 13.66 -5.42 -32.73
C TYR A 244 12.86 -4.63 -31.69
N ASP A 245 12.30 -3.48 -32.05
CA ASP A 245 11.45 -2.67 -31.16
C ASP A 245 10.18 -3.42 -30.74
N ASN A 246 9.56 -4.19 -31.65
CA ASN A 246 8.44 -5.06 -31.31
C ASN A 246 8.84 -6.18 -30.33
N ILE A 247 9.98 -6.82 -30.54
CA ILE A 247 10.52 -7.83 -29.61
C ILE A 247 10.82 -7.23 -28.23
N LEU A 248 11.38 -6.01 -28.18
CA LEU A 248 11.61 -5.30 -26.93
C LEU A 248 10.29 -5.00 -26.19
N PHE A 249 9.23 -4.64 -26.92
CA PHE A 249 7.90 -4.44 -26.35
C PHE A 249 7.29 -5.75 -25.83
N GLN A 250 7.46 -6.86 -26.56
CA GLN A 250 7.08 -8.20 -26.12
C GLN A 250 7.80 -8.61 -24.83
N GLU A 251 9.11 -8.38 -24.75
CA GLU A 251 9.93 -8.63 -23.57
C GLU A 251 9.46 -7.79 -22.37
N GLU A 252 9.21 -6.49 -22.56
CA GLU A 252 8.67 -5.61 -21.52
C GLU A 252 7.32 -6.10 -21.02
N THR A 253 6.40 -6.44 -21.93
CA THR A 253 5.06 -6.94 -21.61
C THR A 253 5.13 -8.23 -20.79
N LEU A 254 6.02 -9.16 -21.17
CA LEU A 254 6.24 -10.42 -20.45
C LEU A 254 6.71 -10.17 -19.01
N TRP A 255 7.73 -9.33 -18.83
CA TRP A 255 8.28 -9.06 -17.50
C TRP A 255 7.35 -8.23 -16.63
N TYR A 256 6.67 -7.25 -17.23
CA TYR A 256 5.63 -6.47 -16.56
C TYR A 256 4.56 -7.40 -15.96
N GLN A 257 4.00 -8.30 -16.77
CA GLN A 257 3.00 -9.28 -16.32
C GLN A 257 3.53 -10.20 -15.21
N LYS A 258 4.76 -10.71 -15.35
CA LYS A 258 5.40 -11.61 -14.36
C LYS A 258 5.74 -10.91 -13.04
N SER A 259 6.11 -9.64 -13.10
CA SER A 259 6.42 -8.83 -11.92
C SER A 259 5.20 -8.59 -11.04
N ARG A 260 4.01 -8.56 -11.65
CA ARG A 260 2.73 -8.18 -11.03
C ARG A 260 2.81 -6.78 -10.39
N GLU A 261 3.66 -5.93 -10.93
CA GLU A 261 3.79 -4.54 -10.52
C GLU A 261 2.79 -3.71 -11.32
N ASN A 262 1.71 -3.28 -10.66
CA ASN A 262 0.66 -2.50 -11.32
C ASN A 262 0.91 -0.98 -11.23
N LEU A 263 1.96 -0.58 -10.51
CA LEU A 263 2.20 0.82 -10.16
C LEU A 263 2.98 1.58 -11.24
N ILE A 264 3.61 0.90 -12.19
CA ILE A 264 4.42 1.49 -13.26
C ILE A 264 3.73 1.27 -14.60
N ARG A 265 3.76 2.26 -15.49
CA ARG A 265 3.13 2.15 -16.81
C ARG A 265 3.99 1.35 -17.79
N LEU A 266 3.34 0.51 -18.59
CA LEU A 266 3.90 -0.16 -19.77
C LEU A 266 4.41 0.88 -20.78
N GLY A 267 5.48 0.57 -21.53
CA GLY A 267 6.08 1.48 -22.53
C GLY A 267 7.15 2.41 -21.95
N SER A 268 7.63 2.17 -20.73
CA SER A 268 8.71 2.94 -20.11
C SER A 268 10.08 2.29 -20.28
N ARG A 269 10.18 1.12 -20.92
CA ARG A 269 11.41 0.31 -21.10
C ARG A 269 12.14 0.04 -19.78
N ASN A 270 11.39 -0.32 -18.73
CA ASN A 270 11.92 -0.65 -17.38
C ASN A 270 12.06 -2.17 -17.17
N THR A 271 12.47 -2.90 -18.22
CA THR A 271 12.52 -4.38 -18.26
C THR A 271 13.36 -4.97 -17.12
N SER A 272 14.55 -4.40 -16.86
CA SER A 272 15.45 -4.85 -15.80
C SER A 272 14.82 -4.73 -14.41
N PHE A 273 14.06 -3.67 -14.15
CA PHE A 273 13.29 -3.51 -12.92
C PHE A 273 12.21 -4.60 -12.78
N PHE A 274 11.40 -4.82 -13.82
CA PHE A 274 10.33 -5.82 -13.77
C PHE A 274 10.87 -7.24 -13.61
N HIS A 275 12.02 -7.52 -14.22
CA HIS A 275 12.71 -8.79 -14.07
C HIS A 275 13.22 -8.98 -12.63
N ALA A 276 13.95 -8.01 -12.09
CA ALA A 276 14.44 -8.06 -10.71
C ALA A 276 13.29 -8.21 -9.69
N GLN A 277 12.18 -7.48 -9.88
CA GLN A 277 10.96 -7.64 -9.06
C GLN A 277 10.39 -9.05 -9.15
N SER A 278 10.33 -9.64 -10.36
CA SER A 278 9.85 -11.01 -10.55
C SER A 278 10.68 -12.02 -9.76
N ILE A 279 12.01 -11.87 -9.74
CA ILE A 279 12.93 -12.73 -8.99
C ILE A 279 12.73 -12.58 -7.47
N ILE A 280 12.66 -11.33 -6.98
CA ILE A 280 12.43 -11.06 -5.55
C ILE A 280 11.08 -11.64 -5.10
N ARG A 281 10.04 -11.51 -5.92
CA ARG A 281 8.71 -12.07 -5.64
C ARG A 281 8.73 -13.59 -5.60
N ARG A 282 9.36 -14.26 -6.57
CA ARG A 282 9.49 -15.73 -6.58
C ARG A 282 10.14 -16.22 -5.30
N LYS A 283 11.23 -15.58 -4.88
CA LYS A 283 11.89 -15.87 -3.62
C LYS A 283 10.99 -15.66 -2.41
N ARG A 284 10.30 -14.51 -2.31
CA ARG A 284 9.40 -14.23 -1.18
C ARG A 284 8.28 -15.27 -1.04
N ASN A 285 7.81 -15.80 -2.16
CA ASN A 285 6.72 -16.78 -2.19
C ASN A 285 7.21 -18.23 -2.09
N LYS A 286 8.53 -18.46 -2.02
CA LYS A 286 9.10 -19.80 -1.89
C LYS A 286 8.94 -20.28 -0.46
N ILE A 287 8.35 -21.45 -0.29
CA ILE A 287 8.27 -22.13 1.01
C ILE A 287 9.59 -22.89 1.17
N HIS A 288 10.43 -22.44 2.11
CA HIS A 288 11.74 -23.04 2.37
C HIS A 288 11.69 -24.23 3.33
N GLY A 289 10.63 -24.33 4.12
CA GLY A 289 10.42 -25.41 5.06
C GLY A 289 9.12 -25.23 5.83
N ILE A 290 8.65 -26.31 6.45
CA ILE A 290 7.48 -26.31 7.35
C ILE A 290 7.89 -26.94 8.68
N LYS A 291 7.13 -26.64 9.73
CA LYS A 291 7.27 -27.31 11.02
C LYS A 291 6.31 -28.50 11.03
N LEU A 292 6.84 -29.71 11.20
CA LEU A 292 6.06 -30.93 11.29
C LEU A 292 5.33 -31.02 12.64
N SER A 293 4.36 -31.93 12.74
CA SER A 293 3.63 -32.24 13.98
C SER A 293 4.55 -32.72 15.11
N SER A 294 5.68 -33.35 14.79
CA SER A 294 6.75 -33.70 15.74
C SER A 294 7.44 -32.49 16.39
N GLY A 295 7.21 -31.29 15.86
CA GLY A 295 7.85 -30.06 16.30
C GLY A 295 9.17 -29.74 15.58
N GLU A 296 9.64 -30.60 14.69
CA GLU A 296 10.87 -30.40 13.92
C GLU A 296 10.65 -29.61 12.62
N TRP A 297 11.69 -28.91 12.17
CA TRP A 297 11.67 -28.22 10.88
C TRP A 297 12.10 -29.15 9.75
N CYS A 298 11.26 -29.28 8.73
CA CYS A 298 11.56 -30.03 7.52
C CYS A 298 11.76 -29.09 6.33
N THR A 299 12.83 -29.33 5.57
CA THR A 299 13.19 -28.60 4.34
C THR A 299 13.15 -29.49 3.09
N ASP A 300 12.78 -30.77 3.24
CA ASP A 300 12.66 -31.72 2.14
C ASP A 300 11.43 -31.40 1.26
N PRO A 301 11.60 -31.13 -0.05
CA PRO A 301 10.51 -30.72 -0.92
C PRO A 301 9.34 -31.70 -1.02
N GLU A 302 9.58 -33.01 -0.97
CA GLU A 302 8.54 -34.04 -1.11
C GLU A 302 7.79 -34.24 0.20
N ILE A 303 8.50 -34.22 1.35
CA ILE A 303 7.84 -34.28 2.66
C ILE A 303 6.96 -33.04 2.85
N ILE A 304 7.45 -31.84 2.51
CA ILE A 304 6.66 -30.61 2.60
C ILE A 304 5.41 -30.71 1.71
N LYS A 305 5.55 -31.21 0.48
CA LYS A 305 4.44 -31.40 -0.47
C LYS A 305 3.38 -32.35 0.11
N SER A 306 3.80 -33.49 0.64
CA SER A 306 2.91 -34.49 1.24
C SER A 306 2.17 -33.94 2.45
N GLU A 307 2.88 -33.28 3.37
CA GLU A 307 2.27 -32.73 4.59
C GLU A 307 1.29 -31.59 4.28
N ALA A 308 1.61 -30.74 3.29
CA ALA A 308 0.69 -29.71 2.83
C ALA A 308 -0.61 -30.33 2.24
N GLN A 309 -0.49 -31.40 1.44
CA GLN A 309 -1.66 -32.11 0.93
C GLN A 309 -2.49 -32.73 2.05
N LYS A 310 -1.83 -33.41 2.99
CA LYS A 310 -2.49 -34.03 4.15
C LYS A 310 -3.27 -33.00 4.95
N PHE A 311 -2.64 -31.88 5.30
CA PHE A 311 -3.28 -30.79 6.05
C PHE A 311 -4.55 -30.28 5.38
N PHE A 312 -4.52 -30.02 4.06
CA PHE A 312 -5.69 -29.51 3.35
C PHE A 312 -6.76 -30.60 3.10
N LYS A 313 -6.37 -31.86 2.91
CA LYS A 313 -7.31 -33.00 2.86
C LYS A 313 -8.05 -33.14 4.19
N GLU A 314 -7.35 -33.10 5.32
CA GLU A 314 -7.95 -33.16 6.66
C GLU A 314 -8.85 -31.95 6.97
N LEU A 315 -8.45 -30.75 6.52
CA LEU A 315 -9.20 -29.53 6.78
C LEU A 315 -10.52 -29.47 5.99
N PHE A 316 -10.52 -29.95 4.75
CA PHE A 316 -11.61 -29.73 3.82
C PHE A 316 -12.45 -30.97 3.49
N CYS A 317 -11.95 -32.19 3.66
CA CYS A 317 -12.69 -33.41 3.27
C CYS A 317 -13.49 -34.01 4.45
N THR A 318 -14.65 -34.57 4.13
CA THR A 318 -15.38 -35.58 4.93
C THR A 318 -15.80 -36.71 3.98
N ASN A 319 -16.26 -37.88 4.47
CA ASN A 319 -16.38 -39.16 3.72
C ASN A 319 -17.36 -39.23 2.52
N GLN A 320 -17.63 -38.17 1.75
CA GLN A 320 -18.52 -38.21 0.57
C GLN A 320 -18.01 -37.36 -0.61
N GLN A 321 -18.49 -37.69 -1.82
CA GLN A 321 -17.96 -37.18 -3.10
C GLN A 321 -18.41 -35.73 -3.39
N ALA A 322 -17.44 -34.85 -3.68
CA ALA A 322 -17.65 -33.48 -4.17
C ALA A 322 -16.64 -33.13 -5.28
N SER A 323 -16.70 -31.90 -5.80
CA SER A 323 -15.84 -31.40 -6.89
C SER A 323 -14.34 -31.45 -6.55
N SER A 324 -13.49 -31.79 -7.52
CA SER A 324 -12.07 -32.05 -7.33
C SER A 324 -11.22 -30.77 -7.36
N ASN A 325 -10.46 -30.52 -6.29
CA ASN A 325 -9.44 -29.49 -6.16
C ASN A 325 -8.03 -30.10 -6.20
N THR A 326 -7.07 -29.37 -6.75
CA THR A 326 -5.64 -29.75 -6.74
C THR A 326 -4.81 -28.63 -6.13
N ILE A 327 -3.79 -28.96 -5.33
CA ILE A 327 -2.79 -27.99 -4.86
C ILE A 327 -1.76 -27.80 -5.97
N LEU A 328 -1.36 -26.56 -6.22
CA LEU A 328 -0.21 -26.27 -7.09
C LEU A 328 1.05 -26.16 -6.24
N TRP A 329 1.90 -27.19 -6.28
CA TRP A 329 3.16 -27.24 -5.54
C TRP A 329 4.35 -27.07 -6.48
N ASN A 330 5.18 -26.04 -6.26
CA ASN A 330 6.32 -25.71 -7.12
C ASN A 330 6.03 -25.62 -8.63
N GLY A 331 4.76 -25.39 -8.99
CA GLY A 331 4.32 -25.27 -10.37
C GLY A 331 3.73 -26.54 -10.97
N SER A 332 3.73 -27.67 -10.26
CA SER A 332 3.06 -28.91 -10.69
C SER A 332 1.80 -29.17 -9.87
N LYS A 333 0.82 -29.86 -10.46
CA LYS A 333 -0.41 -30.26 -9.77
C LYS A 333 -0.12 -31.42 -8.81
N THR A 334 -0.70 -31.37 -7.61
CA THR A 334 -0.77 -32.52 -6.71
C THR A 334 -1.94 -33.43 -7.08
N GLU A 335 -2.05 -34.56 -6.38
CA GLU A 335 -3.27 -35.36 -6.42
C GLU A 335 -4.52 -34.52 -6.09
N PRO A 336 -5.63 -34.78 -6.78
CA PRO A 336 -6.91 -34.14 -6.50
C PRO A 336 -7.52 -34.56 -5.16
N PHE A 337 -8.29 -33.67 -4.54
CA PHE A 337 -9.12 -33.92 -3.36
C PHE A 337 -10.40 -33.06 -3.40
N SER A 338 -11.47 -33.50 -2.77
CA SER A 338 -12.77 -32.84 -2.86
C SER A 338 -13.14 -32.10 -1.57
N PRO A 339 -13.12 -30.75 -1.54
CA PRO A 339 -13.55 -30.02 -0.35
C PRO A 339 -15.06 -30.18 -0.13
N MET A 340 -15.44 -30.48 1.10
CA MET A 340 -16.82 -30.52 1.57
C MET A 340 -17.13 -29.44 2.63
N ARG A 341 -16.09 -28.82 3.21
CA ARG A 341 -16.22 -27.72 4.17
C ARG A 341 -15.48 -26.48 3.68
N GLY A 342 -15.98 -25.32 4.06
CA GLY A 342 -15.36 -24.03 3.77
C GLY A 342 -15.73 -23.49 2.38
N LEU A 343 -15.69 -22.16 2.28
CA LEU A 343 -15.93 -21.44 1.03
C LEU A 343 -14.60 -21.21 0.31
N ARG A 344 -14.61 -21.29 -1.02
CA ARG A 344 -13.39 -21.13 -1.82
C ARG A 344 -12.88 -19.70 -1.72
N GLN A 345 -11.65 -19.52 -1.23
CA GLN A 345 -11.00 -18.21 -1.23
C GLN A 345 -10.68 -17.76 -2.66
N GLY A 346 -11.08 -16.53 -3.00
CA GLY A 346 -10.95 -15.98 -4.35
C GLY A 346 -12.13 -16.25 -5.28
N ASP A 347 -13.14 -17.00 -4.83
CA ASP A 347 -14.45 -17.04 -5.47
C ASP A 347 -15.23 -15.75 -5.13
N PRO A 348 -15.72 -15.01 -6.13
CA PRO A 348 -16.51 -13.78 -5.92
C PRO A 348 -17.74 -13.95 -5.03
N LEU A 349 -18.34 -15.14 -4.95
CA LEU A 349 -19.55 -15.38 -4.15
C LEU A 349 -19.24 -15.64 -2.67
N SER A 350 -18.10 -16.26 -2.38
CA SER A 350 -17.69 -16.66 -1.02
C SER A 350 -17.79 -15.54 0.04
N PRO A 351 -17.35 -14.29 -0.22
CA PRO A 351 -17.46 -13.22 0.77
C PRO A 351 -18.92 -12.92 1.17
N TYR A 352 -19.85 -12.94 0.23
CA TYR A 352 -21.27 -12.66 0.49
C TYR A 352 -21.90 -13.76 1.33
N LEU A 353 -21.63 -15.02 1.01
CA LEU A 353 -22.11 -16.16 1.79
C LEU A 353 -21.56 -16.13 3.22
N PHE A 354 -20.30 -15.75 3.39
CA PHE A 354 -19.71 -15.55 4.72
C PHE A 354 -20.41 -14.41 5.48
N VAL A 355 -20.66 -13.27 4.84
CA VAL A 355 -21.39 -12.15 5.46
C VAL A 355 -22.81 -12.55 5.87
N LEU A 356 -23.53 -13.32 5.04
CA LEU A 356 -24.86 -13.85 5.40
C LEU A 356 -24.81 -14.73 6.64
N CYS A 357 -23.76 -15.56 6.79
CA CYS A 357 -23.55 -16.34 8.00
C CYS A 357 -23.30 -15.44 9.22
N MET A 358 -22.45 -14.42 9.09
CA MET A 358 -22.16 -13.46 10.17
C MET A 358 -23.36 -12.56 10.53
N GLU A 359 -24.25 -12.27 9.58
CA GLU A 359 -25.51 -11.54 9.83
C GLU A 359 -26.37 -12.28 10.85
N ARG A 360 -26.38 -13.62 10.81
CA ARG A 360 -27.09 -14.43 11.82
C ARG A 360 -26.55 -14.19 13.23
N LEU A 361 -25.22 -14.06 13.39
CA LEU A 361 -24.63 -13.69 14.68
C LEU A 361 -25.08 -12.29 15.11
N GLY A 362 -25.09 -11.32 14.18
CA GLY A 362 -25.59 -9.96 14.41
C GLY A 362 -27.03 -9.95 14.91
N MET A 363 -27.92 -10.70 14.25
CA MET A 363 -29.31 -10.87 14.67
C MET A 363 -29.44 -11.49 16.06
N MET A 364 -28.63 -12.50 16.40
CA MET A 364 -28.63 -13.12 17.73
C MET A 364 -28.21 -12.13 18.83
N ILE A 365 -27.20 -11.31 18.57
CA ILE A 365 -26.77 -10.25 19.48
C ILE A 365 -27.87 -9.19 19.61
N SER A 366 -28.41 -8.69 18.49
CA SER A 366 -29.48 -7.68 18.49
C SER A 366 -30.74 -8.17 19.22
N SER A 367 -31.15 -9.42 19.02
CA SER A 367 -32.26 -10.04 19.76
C SER A 367 -31.99 -10.07 21.28
N SER A 368 -30.75 -10.40 21.67
CA SER A 368 -30.32 -10.41 23.07
C SER A 368 -30.25 -8.99 23.67
N VAL A 369 -29.99 -7.97 22.86
CA VAL A 369 -30.05 -6.57 23.30
C VAL A 369 -31.50 -6.13 23.49
N SER A 370 -32.37 -6.42 22.51
CA SER A 370 -33.79 -6.04 22.55
C SER A 370 -34.57 -6.70 23.68
N ASN A 371 -34.27 -7.96 24.01
CA ASN A 371 -34.88 -8.64 25.17
C ASN A 371 -34.25 -8.24 26.52
N GLY A 372 -33.25 -7.34 26.51
CA GLY A 372 -32.62 -6.79 27.70
C GLY A 372 -31.59 -7.71 28.37
N SER A 373 -31.33 -8.91 27.87
CA SER A 373 -30.33 -9.84 28.43
C SER A 373 -28.90 -9.36 28.22
N TRP A 374 -28.60 -8.82 27.03
CA TRP A 374 -27.33 -8.20 26.68
C TRP A 374 -27.40 -6.69 26.94
N LYS A 375 -26.51 -6.19 27.79
CA LYS A 375 -26.39 -4.76 28.13
C LYS A 375 -25.29 -4.13 27.27
N PRO A 376 -25.63 -3.39 26.20
CA PRO A 376 -24.66 -2.76 25.32
C PRO A 376 -23.88 -1.65 26.04
N MET A 377 -22.77 -1.21 25.43
CA MET A 377 -22.00 -0.06 25.88
C MET A 377 -22.64 1.24 25.39
N GLN A 378 -22.61 2.27 26.21
CA GLN A 378 -22.96 3.65 25.83
C GLN A 378 -21.79 4.58 26.14
N ILE A 379 -21.55 5.55 25.27
CA ILE A 379 -20.47 6.53 25.43
C ILE A 379 -20.92 7.70 26.30
N THR A 380 -22.17 8.13 26.12
CA THR A 380 -22.85 9.18 26.90
C THR A 380 -24.10 8.59 27.56
N LYS A 381 -24.61 9.23 28.61
CA LYS A 381 -25.70 8.69 29.47
C LYS A 381 -26.95 8.28 28.68
N ASP A 382 -27.29 9.06 27.66
CA ASP A 382 -28.46 8.86 26.80
C ASP A 382 -28.07 8.65 25.33
N GLY A 383 -26.81 8.25 25.09
CA GLY A 383 -26.27 8.09 23.75
C GLY A 383 -26.61 6.76 23.10
N THR A 384 -26.20 6.66 21.84
CA THR A 384 -26.36 5.47 21.01
C THR A 384 -25.77 4.23 21.69
N LYS A 385 -26.57 3.15 21.74
CA LYS A 385 -26.19 1.86 22.32
C LYS A 385 -25.35 1.05 21.32
N LEU A 386 -24.13 0.71 21.69
CA LEU A 386 -23.19 -0.06 20.87
C LEU A 386 -23.03 -1.48 21.44
N SER A 387 -23.34 -2.51 20.63
CA SER A 387 -23.22 -3.92 21.03
C SER A 387 -22.19 -4.70 20.23
N HIS A 388 -22.05 -4.44 18.93
CA HIS A 388 -21.10 -5.15 18.07
C HIS A 388 -20.66 -4.31 16.85
N LEU A 389 -19.47 -4.61 16.33
CA LEU A 389 -18.97 -4.16 15.03
C LEU A 389 -18.32 -5.33 14.32
N PHE A 390 -18.68 -5.56 13.06
CA PHE A 390 -18.14 -6.65 12.25
C PHE A 390 -17.34 -6.13 11.07
N PHE A 391 -16.22 -6.80 10.78
CA PHE A 391 -15.49 -6.67 9.54
C PHE A 391 -14.99 -8.05 9.12
N ALA A 392 -15.76 -8.73 8.26
CA ALA A 392 -15.54 -10.15 7.97
C ALA A 392 -15.45 -10.97 9.27
N ASP A 393 -14.34 -11.67 9.50
CA ASP A 393 -14.07 -12.48 10.69
C ASP A 393 -13.58 -11.67 11.90
N ASP A 394 -13.14 -10.43 11.69
CA ASP A 394 -12.74 -9.52 12.77
C ASP A 394 -14.00 -8.93 13.44
N VAL A 395 -14.27 -9.38 14.67
CA VAL A 395 -15.46 -9.01 15.45
C VAL A 395 -15.06 -8.23 16.72
N LEU A 396 -15.69 -7.07 16.94
CA LEU A 396 -15.64 -6.34 18.21
C LEU A 396 -17.00 -6.42 18.90
N LEU A 397 -16.99 -6.84 20.17
CA LEU A 397 -18.19 -6.98 21.01
C LEU A 397 -18.12 -5.99 22.18
N PHE A 398 -19.26 -5.40 22.50
CA PHE A 398 -19.40 -4.38 23.53
C PHE A 398 -20.50 -4.79 24.52
N ALA A 399 -20.12 -4.95 25.78
CA ALA A 399 -21.04 -5.33 26.85
C ALA A 399 -20.62 -4.66 28.17
N LYS A 400 -21.56 -4.52 29.10
CA LYS A 400 -21.26 -4.05 30.47
C LYS A 400 -20.27 -5.02 31.14
N ALA A 401 -19.22 -4.47 31.73
CA ALA A 401 -18.11 -5.25 32.31
C ALA A 401 -18.51 -5.92 33.64
N ASN A 402 -19.17 -7.08 33.57
CA ASN A 402 -19.44 -7.95 34.71
C ASN A 402 -19.51 -9.42 34.26
N VAL A 403 -19.56 -10.34 35.24
CA VAL A 403 -19.53 -11.79 34.97
C VAL A 403 -20.81 -12.28 34.29
N SER A 404 -21.97 -11.75 34.65
CA SER A 404 -23.24 -12.19 34.04
C SER A 404 -23.30 -11.86 32.54
N GLN A 405 -22.83 -10.67 32.15
CA GLN A 405 -22.75 -10.27 30.75
C GLN A 405 -21.69 -11.05 29.98
N ALA A 406 -20.55 -11.38 30.61
CA ALA A 406 -19.55 -12.25 30.00
C ALA A 406 -20.12 -13.64 29.66
N ARG A 407 -20.97 -14.21 30.52
CA ARG A 407 -21.68 -15.47 30.24
C ARG A 407 -22.67 -15.33 29.09
N VAL A 408 -23.43 -14.24 29.04
CA VAL A 408 -24.37 -13.97 27.93
C VAL A 408 -23.60 -13.90 26.60
N VAL A 409 -22.46 -13.21 26.57
CA VAL A 409 -21.57 -13.14 25.41
C VAL A 409 -21.13 -14.53 24.97
N ASN A 410 -20.60 -15.33 25.91
CA ASN A 410 -20.10 -16.67 25.61
C ASN A 410 -21.22 -17.60 25.10
N ASN A 411 -22.40 -17.57 25.72
CA ASN A 411 -23.55 -18.39 25.32
C ASN A 411 -24.04 -18.06 23.90
N VAL A 412 -24.09 -16.78 23.53
CA VAL A 412 -24.46 -16.36 22.17
C VAL A 412 -23.45 -16.87 21.14
N LEU A 413 -22.16 -16.75 21.47
CA LEU A 413 -21.07 -17.20 20.62
C LEU A 413 -21.04 -18.73 20.47
N GLU A 414 -21.17 -19.48 21.56
CA GLU A 414 -21.22 -20.95 21.54
C GLU A 414 -22.42 -21.46 20.72
N ARG A 415 -23.60 -20.85 20.90
CA ARG A 415 -24.78 -21.19 20.11
C ARG A 415 -24.57 -20.89 18.63
N PHE A 416 -23.94 -19.77 18.29
CA PHE A 416 -23.62 -19.44 16.91
C PHE A 416 -22.61 -20.42 16.30
N CYS A 417 -21.55 -20.77 17.03
CA CYS A 417 -20.55 -21.77 16.62
C CYS A 417 -21.20 -23.14 16.39
N ALA A 418 -22.10 -23.56 17.27
CA ALA A 418 -22.83 -24.82 17.12
C ALA A 418 -23.71 -24.86 15.86
N LEU A 419 -24.33 -23.74 15.49
CA LEU A 419 -25.18 -23.63 14.29
C LEU A 419 -24.38 -23.48 12.99
N SER A 420 -23.29 -22.73 13.02
CA SER A 420 -22.52 -22.37 11.81
C SER A 420 -21.38 -23.34 11.51
N GLY A 421 -20.91 -24.10 12.51
CA GLY A 421 -19.66 -24.87 12.43
C GLY A 421 -18.38 -24.01 12.49
N LEU A 422 -18.50 -22.68 12.62
CA LEU A 422 -17.37 -21.78 12.80
C LEU A 422 -16.79 -21.92 14.22
N LYS A 423 -15.49 -21.62 14.36
CA LYS A 423 -14.78 -21.66 15.65
C LYS A 423 -14.11 -20.33 15.95
N ILE A 424 -14.12 -19.95 17.22
CA ILE A 424 -13.41 -18.78 17.73
C ILE A 424 -11.95 -19.14 17.99
N SER A 425 -11.04 -18.27 17.56
CA SER A 425 -9.62 -18.40 17.87
C SER A 425 -9.32 -17.73 19.21
N LEU A 426 -9.36 -18.50 20.31
CA LEU A 426 -9.09 -17.98 21.66
C LEU A 426 -7.71 -17.32 21.78
N ASP A 427 -6.70 -17.84 21.07
CA ASP A 427 -5.34 -17.26 21.04
C ASP A 427 -5.30 -15.84 20.44
N LYS A 428 -6.21 -15.55 19.50
CA LYS A 428 -6.32 -14.24 18.85
C LYS A 428 -7.30 -13.32 19.57
N SER A 429 -8.31 -13.90 20.22
CA SER A 429 -9.32 -13.17 20.96
C SER A 429 -8.72 -12.55 22.23
N LYS A 430 -9.03 -11.27 22.44
CA LYS A 430 -8.64 -10.52 23.64
C LYS A 430 -9.79 -9.64 24.08
N PHE A 431 -9.89 -9.36 25.37
CA PHE A 431 -10.83 -8.37 25.89
C PHE A 431 -10.13 -7.32 26.75
N CYS A 432 -10.67 -6.10 26.76
CA CYS A 432 -10.24 -5.03 27.63
C CYS A 432 -11.43 -4.51 28.44
N THR A 433 -11.17 -3.98 29.63
CA THR A 433 -12.19 -3.39 30.51
C THR A 433 -11.96 -1.89 30.66
N SER A 434 -12.98 -1.15 31.11
CA SER A 434 -12.81 0.25 31.49
C SER A 434 -11.88 0.39 32.70
N THR A 435 -11.25 1.56 32.86
CA THR A 435 -10.24 1.84 33.90
C THR A 435 -10.75 1.68 35.33
N GLY A 436 -12.06 1.79 35.56
CA GLY A 436 -12.68 1.61 36.87
C GLY A 436 -12.94 0.16 37.28
N VAL A 437 -12.67 -0.82 36.40
CA VAL A 437 -12.91 -2.24 36.71
C VAL A 437 -11.71 -2.82 37.47
N CYS A 438 -11.95 -3.37 38.66
CA CYS A 438 -10.90 -3.95 39.48
C CYS A 438 -10.32 -5.22 38.84
N ARG A 439 -9.05 -5.50 39.13
CA ARG A 439 -8.31 -6.65 38.57
C ARG A 439 -8.98 -7.99 38.88
N ARG A 440 -9.53 -8.16 40.09
CA ARG A 440 -10.26 -9.38 40.49
C ARG A 440 -11.46 -9.66 39.58
N LEU A 441 -12.27 -8.66 39.27
CA LEU A 441 -13.41 -8.81 38.36
C LEU A 441 -12.93 -9.14 36.93
N ARG A 442 -11.85 -8.49 36.49
CA ARG A 442 -11.23 -8.77 35.19
C ARG A 442 -10.76 -10.22 35.07
N ASP A 443 -10.07 -10.73 36.09
CA ASP A 443 -9.56 -12.11 36.11
C ASP A 443 -10.73 -13.13 36.15
N THR A 444 -11.82 -12.78 36.84
CA THR A 444 -13.05 -13.61 36.86
C THR A 444 -13.72 -13.65 35.49
N ILE A 445 -13.78 -12.52 34.77
CA ILE A 445 -14.29 -12.47 33.39
C ILE A 445 -13.40 -13.32 32.47
N ALA A 446 -12.08 -13.21 32.59
CA ALA A 446 -11.14 -14.02 31.81
C ALA A 446 -11.34 -15.52 32.03
N ALA A 447 -11.49 -15.96 33.29
CA ALA A 447 -11.78 -17.35 33.63
C ALA A 447 -13.14 -17.82 33.09
N THR A 448 -14.13 -16.91 33.01
CA THR A 448 -15.47 -17.25 32.50
C THR A 448 -15.49 -17.41 30.99
N THR A 449 -14.78 -16.55 30.25
CA THR A 449 -14.81 -16.55 28.78
C THR A 449 -13.68 -17.35 28.15
N GLN A 450 -12.64 -17.72 28.92
CA GLN A 450 -11.38 -18.29 28.41
C GLN A 450 -10.64 -17.35 27.44
N ILE A 451 -10.99 -16.05 27.42
CA ILE A 451 -10.35 -15.03 26.59
C ILE A 451 -9.32 -14.29 27.42
N HIS A 452 -8.14 -14.05 26.87
CA HIS A 452 -7.09 -13.31 27.58
C HIS A 452 -7.45 -11.82 27.76
N ALA A 453 -7.32 -11.34 29.00
CA ALA A 453 -7.42 -9.93 29.31
C ALA A 453 -6.21 -9.17 28.75
N THR A 454 -6.45 -8.00 28.18
CA THR A 454 -5.41 -7.05 27.76
C THR A 454 -5.74 -5.66 28.26
N ASP A 455 -4.72 -4.88 28.59
CA ASP A 455 -4.92 -3.47 28.96
C ASP A 455 -5.29 -2.62 27.73
N ARG A 456 -4.79 -3.03 26.55
CA ARG A 456 -4.88 -2.26 25.30
C ARG A 456 -4.90 -3.19 24.09
N PHE A 457 -5.57 -2.73 23.02
CA PHE A 457 -5.47 -3.39 21.71
C PHE A 457 -4.28 -2.79 20.96
N ASP A 458 -3.37 -3.62 20.45
CA ASP A 458 -2.20 -3.10 19.72
C ASP A 458 -2.59 -2.66 18.31
N LYS A 459 -3.33 -3.51 17.59
CA LYS A 459 -3.76 -3.28 16.20
C LYS A 459 -5.18 -3.79 15.97
N TYR A 460 -5.95 -3.05 15.19
CA TYR A 460 -7.26 -3.47 14.70
C TYR A 460 -7.40 -3.06 13.23
N LEU A 461 -7.74 -4.01 12.35
CA LEU A 461 -7.79 -3.83 10.89
C LEU A 461 -6.51 -3.25 10.26
N GLY A 462 -5.37 -3.36 10.96
CA GLY A 462 -4.10 -2.77 10.53
C GLY A 462 -3.83 -1.35 11.06
N PHE A 463 -4.80 -0.71 11.72
CA PHE A 463 -4.58 0.51 12.49
C PHE A 463 -3.92 0.21 13.83
N LYS A 464 -2.85 0.93 14.16
CA LYS A 464 -2.32 0.95 15.53
C LYS A 464 -3.23 1.82 16.39
N MET A 465 -3.70 1.27 17.50
CA MET A 465 -4.45 2.04 18.47
C MET A 465 -3.44 2.78 19.36
N PHE A 466 -3.28 4.09 19.14
CA PHE A 466 -2.39 4.90 19.95
C PHE A 466 -3.09 5.36 21.23
N TYR A 467 -2.33 5.39 22.32
CA TYR A 467 -2.81 5.82 23.63
C TYR A 467 -1.88 6.93 24.16
N GLY A 468 -2.45 8.10 24.45
CA GLY A 468 -1.68 9.28 24.85
C GLY A 468 -1.07 10.04 23.67
N LYS A 469 -0.04 10.84 23.92
CA LYS A 469 0.58 11.72 22.92
C LYS A 469 1.34 10.92 21.87
N VAL A 470 0.94 11.07 20.61
CA VAL A 470 1.60 10.40 19.48
C VAL A 470 2.93 11.07 19.16
N ARG A 471 3.97 10.26 18.99
CA ARG A 471 5.34 10.66 18.66
C ARG A 471 5.68 10.22 17.24
N LYS A 472 6.71 10.84 16.66
CA LYS A 472 7.22 10.47 15.33
C LYS A 472 7.57 8.98 15.22
N GLN A 473 8.19 8.43 16.27
CA GLN A 473 8.64 7.03 16.34
C GLN A 473 7.51 6.01 16.20
N ASP A 474 6.29 6.38 16.59
CA ASP A 474 5.13 5.49 16.57
C ASP A 474 4.74 5.09 15.13
N PHE A 475 5.16 5.90 14.14
CA PHE A 475 4.93 5.74 12.70
C PHE A 475 6.17 5.29 11.92
N ASN A 476 7.26 4.85 12.58
CA ASN A 476 8.46 4.37 11.90
C ASN A 476 8.17 3.18 10.96
N ASP A 477 7.15 2.39 11.24
CA ASP A 477 6.70 1.32 10.35
C ASP A 477 6.11 1.82 9.02
N ILE A 478 5.57 3.03 8.97
CA ILE A 478 5.18 3.69 7.71
C ILE A 478 6.44 4.06 6.93
N TYR A 479 7.40 4.71 7.60
CA TYR A 479 8.68 5.10 7.01
C TYR A 479 9.42 3.88 6.43
N ASP A 480 9.55 2.80 7.22
CA ASP A 480 10.23 1.57 6.81
C ASP A 480 9.58 0.94 5.57
N ARG A 481 8.23 0.92 5.51
CA ARG A 481 7.49 0.40 4.35
C ARG A 481 7.71 1.25 3.11
N VAL A 482 7.70 2.58 3.24
CA VAL A 482 7.96 3.52 2.15
C VAL A 482 9.41 3.38 1.67
N SER A 483 10.37 3.38 2.58
CA SER A 483 11.80 3.21 2.29
C SER A 483 12.07 1.88 1.58
N ALA A 484 11.52 0.76 2.05
CA ALA A 484 11.64 -0.54 1.38
C ALA A 484 11.00 -0.55 -0.03
N LYS A 485 9.93 0.23 -0.23
CA LYS A 485 9.28 0.36 -1.55
C LYS A 485 10.06 1.27 -2.49
N LEU A 486 10.75 2.28 -1.97
CA LEU A 486 11.60 3.24 -2.69
C LEU A 486 13.11 2.97 -2.52
N ALA A 487 13.47 1.69 -2.35
CA ALA A 487 14.86 1.28 -2.22
C ALA A 487 15.69 1.73 -3.44
N SER A 488 16.91 2.21 -3.22
CA SER A 488 17.72 2.87 -4.26
C SER A 488 18.04 1.96 -5.45
N TRP A 489 18.26 0.65 -5.23
CA TRP A 489 18.45 -0.31 -6.32
C TRP A 489 17.27 -0.31 -7.32
N LYS A 490 16.05 -0.04 -6.87
CA LYS A 490 14.90 0.14 -7.79
C LYS A 490 15.03 1.42 -8.60
N GLY A 491 15.50 2.49 -7.96
CA GLY A 491 15.83 3.73 -8.63
C GLY A 491 16.86 3.51 -9.74
N ARG A 492 17.89 2.69 -9.51
CA ARG A 492 18.91 2.35 -10.53
C ARG A 492 18.34 1.67 -11.75
N LEU A 493 17.39 0.76 -11.54
CA LEU A 493 16.75 0.00 -12.63
C LEU A 493 15.58 0.75 -13.29
N LEU A 494 15.19 1.91 -12.76
CA LEU A 494 14.08 2.73 -13.26
C LEU A 494 14.58 4.01 -13.90
N ASN A 495 14.01 4.33 -15.06
CA ASN A 495 14.14 5.66 -15.64
C ASN A 495 13.44 6.74 -14.77
N LYS A 496 13.75 8.02 -14.99
CA LYS A 496 13.20 9.13 -14.18
C LYS A 496 11.65 9.15 -14.14
N PRO A 497 10.91 9.00 -15.26
CA PRO A 497 9.45 8.89 -15.22
C PRO A 497 8.95 7.73 -14.38
N GLY A 498 9.57 6.55 -14.51
CA GLY A 498 9.27 5.36 -13.72
C GLY A 498 9.48 5.58 -12.22
N ARG A 499 10.52 6.33 -11.84
CA ARG A 499 10.75 6.73 -10.45
C ARG A 499 9.65 7.64 -9.92
N VAL A 500 9.23 8.65 -10.67
CA VAL A 500 8.15 9.58 -10.27
C VAL A 500 6.83 8.84 -10.11
N VAL A 501 6.51 7.96 -11.06
CA VAL A 501 5.30 7.13 -11.03
C VAL A 501 5.32 6.20 -9.81
N LEU A 502 6.42 5.49 -9.56
CA LEU A 502 6.56 4.63 -8.39
C LEU A 502 6.50 5.44 -7.08
N ALA A 503 7.19 6.57 -6.98
CA ALA A 503 7.13 7.48 -5.84
C ALA A 503 5.70 7.91 -5.52
N ASN A 504 4.96 8.40 -6.53
CA ASN A 504 3.60 8.87 -6.35
C ASN A 504 2.64 7.77 -5.93
N SER A 505 2.77 6.58 -6.51
CA SER A 505 1.96 5.44 -6.10
C SER A 505 2.23 5.02 -4.65
N VAL A 506 3.49 5.03 -4.23
CA VAL A 506 3.91 4.64 -2.88
C VAL A 506 3.43 5.64 -1.83
N ILE A 507 3.69 6.94 -2.03
CA ILE A 507 3.28 7.99 -1.10
C ILE A 507 1.76 8.12 -1.04
N SER A 508 1.05 7.84 -2.15
CA SER A 508 -0.41 7.89 -2.20
C SER A 508 -1.08 6.67 -1.55
N ALA A 509 -0.39 5.55 -1.39
CA ALA A 509 -1.01 4.31 -0.91
C ALA A 509 -0.59 3.94 0.52
N LEU A 510 0.71 3.91 0.82
CA LEU A 510 1.20 3.31 2.06
C LEU A 510 0.90 4.15 3.32
N PRO A 511 1.12 5.47 3.32
CA PRO A 511 0.79 6.31 4.47
C PRO A 511 -0.71 6.60 4.59
N SER A 512 -1.44 6.56 3.46
CA SER A 512 -2.84 6.99 3.37
C SER A 512 -3.74 6.32 4.38
N TYR A 513 -3.54 5.02 4.64
CA TYR A 513 -4.33 4.29 5.61
C TYR A 513 -4.29 4.99 6.98
N HIS A 514 -3.10 5.28 7.51
CA HIS A 514 -2.97 6.00 8.79
C HIS A 514 -3.36 7.48 8.70
N MET A 515 -3.07 8.14 7.58
CA MET A 515 -3.40 9.55 7.36
C MET A 515 -4.91 9.83 7.32
N GLN A 516 -5.76 8.80 7.11
CA GLN A 516 -7.21 8.94 7.13
C GLN A 516 -7.78 9.31 8.51
N ILE A 517 -7.12 8.88 9.60
CA ILE A 517 -7.64 9.08 10.97
C ILE A 517 -6.64 9.77 11.90
N HIS A 518 -5.37 9.86 11.52
CA HIS A 518 -4.31 10.46 12.34
C HIS A 518 -3.67 11.66 11.65
N TRP A 519 -3.52 12.73 12.41
CA TRP A 519 -2.60 13.80 12.09
C TRP A 519 -1.16 13.34 12.34
N LEU A 520 -0.40 13.11 11.28
CA LEU A 520 1.00 12.71 11.39
C LEU A 520 1.84 13.88 11.95
N PRO A 521 2.83 13.62 12.82
CA PRO A 521 3.81 14.63 13.23
C PRO A 521 4.51 15.26 12.02
N GLN A 522 4.78 16.57 12.06
CA GLN A 522 5.38 17.28 10.92
C GLN A 522 6.70 16.64 10.47
N GLY A 523 7.58 16.30 11.41
CA GLY A 523 8.85 15.64 11.09
C GLY A 523 8.72 14.24 10.48
N MET A 524 7.55 13.58 10.54
CA MET A 524 7.28 12.34 9.78
C MET A 524 6.89 12.68 8.32
N CYS A 525 6.04 13.69 8.11
CA CYS A 525 5.74 14.18 6.76
C CYS A 525 7.00 14.64 6.03
N ASP A 526 7.87 15.39 6.72
CA ASP A 526 9.13 15.89 6.14
C ASP A 526 10.08 14.74 5.75
N ASP A 527 10.13 13.69 6.56
CA ASP A 527 10.93 12.50 6.28
C ASP A 527 10.40 11.72 5.06
N LEU A 528 9.07 11.59 4.94
CA LEU A 528 8.44 10.97 3.77
C LEU A 528 8.75 11.76 2.49
N ASP A 529 8.56 13.07 2.51
CA ASP A 529 8.87 13.95 1.37
C ASP A 529 10.36 13.90 1.03
N ARG A 530 11.25 13.82 2.04
CA ARG A 530 12.70 13.69 1.85
C ARG A 530 13.08 12.38 1.15
N ILE A 531 12.52 11.23 1.55
CA ILE A 531 12.79 9.96 0.88
C ILE A 531 12.32 10.02 -0.57
N VAL A 532 11.10 10.51 -0.81
CA VAL A 532 10.54 10.60 -2.16
C VAL A 532 11.42 11.49 -3.04
N ARG A 533 11.82 12.67 -2.54
CA ARG A 533 12.74 13.57 -3.22
C ARG A 533 14.08 12.91 -3.53
N LYS A 534 14.67 12.22 -2.54
CA LYS A 534 15.93 11.50 -2.71
C LYS A 534 15.80 10.40 -3.77
N PHE A 535 14.70 9.65 -3.78
CA PHE A 535 14.46 8.56 -4.72
C PHE A 535 14.32 9.05 -6.17
N ILE A 536 13.55 10.11 -6.40
CA ILE A 536 13.35 10.68 -7.74
C ILE A 536 14.70 11.13 -8.33
N TRP A 537 15.51 11.83 -7.54
CA TRP A 537 16.73 12.48 -8.03
C TRP A 537 18.01 11.63 -7.92
N LYS A 538 18.24 10.90 -6.82
CA LYS A 538 19.54 10.27 -6.49
C LYS A 538 19.71 8.80 -6.91
N GLY A 539 18.86 8.27 -7.78
CA GLY A 539 18.84 6.83 -8.08
C GLY A 539 20.07 6.25 -8.82
N THR A 540 21.12 7.01 -9.10
CA THR A 540 22.44 6.50 -9.55
C THR A 540 23.47 7.14 -8.63
N GLY A 541 24.24 6.31 -7.90
CA GLY A 541 25.12 6.75 -6.82
C GLY A 541 26.02 7.92 -7.21
N GLY A 542 25.68 9.11 -6.72
CA GLY A 542 26.38 10.35 -6.96
C GLY A 542 25.61 11.53 -6.39
N SER A 543 26.32 12.59 -6.04
CA SER A 543 25.83 13.91 -5.62
C SER A 543 25.11 14.63 -6.78
N GLY A 544 24.07 14.02 -7.36
CA GLY A 544 23.26 14.65 -8.39
C GLY A 544 22.51 15.85 -7.81
N MET A 545 22.77 17.02 -8.39
CA MET A 545 22.09 18.27 -8.04
C MET A 545 20.57 18.10 -8.22
N HIS A 546 19.79 18.65 -7.29
CA HIS A 546 18.33 18.71 -7.45
C HIS A 546 18.02 19.74 -8.56
N LEU A 547 17.99 19.27 -9.81
CA LEU A 547 17.83 20.13 -10.99
C LEU A 547 16.57 21.01 -10.93
N VAL A 548 15.52 20.56 -10.23
CA VAL A 548 14.27 21.30 -10.07
C VAL A 548 13.87 21.28 -8.58
N GLY A 549 13.53 22.46 -8.05
CA GLY A 549 13.07 22.65 -6.68
C GLY A 549 11.83 21.82 -6.33
N TRP A 550 11.68 21.44 -5.06
CA TRP A 550 10.57 20.59 -4.62
C TRP A 550 9.20 21.22 -4.85
N ASN A 551 9.06 22.50 -4.53
CA ASN A 551 7.85 23.29 -4.76
C ASN A 551 7.40 23.29 -6.24
N LYS A 552 8.33 23.23 -7.19
CA LYS A 552 8.05 23.16 -8.63
C LYS A 552 7.61 21.75 -9.02
N ILE A 553 8.29 20.69 -8.58
CA ILE A 553 7.92 19.32 -8.99
C ILE A 553 6.62 18.81 -8.35
N THR A 554 6.23 19.36 -7.19
CA THR A 554 4.95 19.02 -6.55
C THR A 554 3.76 19.65 -7.26
N GLN A 555 3.98 20.66 -8.12
CA GLN A 555 2.89 21.25 -8.91
C GLN A 555 2.27 20.23 -9.86
N PRO A 556 0.96 20.36 -10.16
CA PRO A 556 0.32 19.55 -11.19
C PRO A 556 0.99 19.73 -12.55
N ARG A 557 0.93 18.69 -13.39
CA ARG A 557 1.51 18.71 -14.74
C ARG A 557 1.02 19.85 -15.63
N ARG A 558 -0.21 20.34 -15.41
CA ARG A 558 -0.77 21.48 -16.15
C ARG A 558 -0.07 22.81 -15.85
N TYR A 559 0.53 22.93 -14.66
CA TYR A 559 1.29 24.10 -14.21
C TYR A 559 2.82 23.89 -14.31
N GLY A 560 3.26 22.83 -14.99
CA GLY A 560 4.67 22.54 -15.26
C GLY A 560 5.31 21.49 -14.36
N GLY A 561 4.73 21.19 -13.20
CA GLY A 561 5.31 20.23 -12.26
C GLY A 561 5.15 18.75 -12.66
N LEU A 562 5.57 17.85 -11.76
CA LEU A 562 5.50 16.41 -11.97
C LEU A 562 4.30 15.75 -11.27
N GLY A 563 3.51 16.54 -10.53
CA GLY A 563 2.38 16.08 -9.74
C GLY A 563 2.79 15.22 -8.55
N VAL A 564 3.96 15.49 -7.96
CA VAL A 564 4.42 14.76 -6.76
C VAL A 564 3.63 15.20 -5.54
N ARG A 565 3.07 14.25 -4.78
CA ARG A 565 2.25 14.59 -3.61
C ARG A 565 3.08 15.00 -2.41
N ILE A 566 2.65 16.06 -1.73
CA ILE A 566 3.19 16.54 -0.46
C ILE A 566 2.49 15.82 0.70
N ALA A 567 3.25 15.16 1.57
CA ALA A 567 2.72 14.30 2.62
C ALA A 567 1.77 15.04 3.61
N ARG A 568 2.10 16.28 4.00
CA ARG A 568 1.23 17.08 4.89
C ARG A 568 -0.11 17.42 4.23
N ILE A 569 -0.09 17.93 2.99
CA ILE A 569 -1.33 18.27 2.25
C ILE A 569 -2.18 17.01 2.09
N GLN A 570 -1.54 15.87 1.80
CA GLN A 570 -2.21 14.60 1.71
C GLN A 570 -2.91 14.18 3.00
N ASN A 571 -2.23 14.35 4.13
CA ASN A 571 -2.82 14.06 5.43
C ASN A 571 -4.04 14.96 5.74
N VAL A 572 -3.96 16.25 5.42
CA VAL A 572 -5.03 17.22 5.67
C VAL A 572 -6.28 16.88 4.87
N PHE A 573 -6.19 16.67 3.54
CA PHE A 573 -7.40 16.38 2.76
C PHE A 573 -8.03 15.04 3.13
N LEU A 574 -7.22 14.04 3.52
CA LEU A 574 -7.74 12.72 3.94
C LEU A 574 -8.56 12.85 5.23
N LEU A 575 -8.10 13.64 6.18
CA LEU A 575 -8.87 14.00 7.39
C LEU A 575 -10.07 14.89 7.05
N GLY A 576 -9.96 15.74 6.02
CA GLY A 576 -11.06 16.54 5.49
C GLY A 576 -12.26 15.71 5.02
N LYS A 577 -12.04 14.46 4.57
CA LYS A 577 -13.16 13.55 4.29
C LYS A 577 -14.00 13.25 5.53
N LEU A 578 -13.38 13.14 6.70
CA LEU A 578 -14.12 12.92 7.95
C LEU A 578 -14.93 14.16 8.31
N VAL A 579 -14.40 15.36 8.08
CA VAL A 579 -15.16 16.61 8.22
C VAL A 579 -16.38 16.60 7.30
N TRP A 580 -16.19 16.26 6.02
CA TRP A 580 -17.28 16.17 5.05
C TRP A 580 -18.37 15.19 5.47
N GLU A 581 -17.99 14.02 6.00
CA GLU A 581 -18.96 13.04 6.52
C GLU A 581 -19.69 13.52 7.77
N ILE A 582 -19.03 14.27 8.66
CA ILE A 582 -19.69 14.88 9.82
C ILE A 582 -20.77 15.88 9.38
N LEU A 583 -20.51 16.64 8.32
CA LEU A 583 -21.42 17.67 7.81
C LEU A 583 -22.58 17.10 6.99
N ASN A 584 -22.32 16.08 6.15
CA ASN A 584 -23.27 15.60 5.14
C ASN A 584 -23.77 14.15 5.38
N SER A 585 -23.37 13.49 6.47
CA SER A 585 -23.77 12.10 6.74
C SER A 585 -24.07 11.84 8.22
N PRO A 586 -25.00 12.59 8.85
CA PRO A 586 -25.29 12.49 10.29
C PRO A 586 -25.82 11.11 10.71
N SER A 587 -26.40 10.34 9.78
CA SER A 587 -26.95 9.00 10.02
C SER A 587 -25.90 7.89 10.14
N LYS A 588 -24.63 8.15 9.78
CA LYS A 588 -23.56 7.17 9.96
C LYS A 588 -23.28 6.97 11.45
N LEU A 589 -23.28 5.72 11.91
CA LEU A 589 -23.07 5.36 13.32
C LEU A 589 -21.87 6.07 13.97
N TRP A 590 -20.72 6.14 13.28
CA TRP A 590 -19.54 6.80 13.83
C TRP A 590 -19.73 8.32 13.96
N VAL A 591 -20.46 8.95 13.03
CA VAL A 591 -20.78 10.39 13.06
C VAL A 591 -21.72 10.67 14.22
N THR A 592 -22.75 9.84 14.41
CA THR A 592 -23.69 9.92 15.54
C THR A 592 -22.96 9.83 16.88
N LEU A 593 -22.15 8.77 17.08
CA LEU A 593 -21.36 8.58 18.31
C LEU A 593 -20.37 9.73 18.55
N PHE A 594 -19.77 10.25 17.48
CA PHE A 594 -18.84 11.36 17.54
C PHE A 594 -19.55 12.67 17.91
N ALA A 595 -20.70 12.95 17.29
CA ALA A 595 -21.50 14.13 17.53
C ALA A 595 -22.04 14.16 18.97
N GLU A 596 -22.58 13.04 19.45
CA GLU A 596 -23.03 12.89 20.84
C GLU A 596 -21.91 13.18 21.85
N LYS A 597 -20.70 12.70 21.59
CA LYS A 597 -19.56 12.84 22.50
C LYS A 597 -18.93 14.23 22.47
N TYR A 598 -18.70 14.78 21.28
CA TYR A 598 -17.86 15.97 21.11
C TYR A 598 -18.65 17.22 20.70
N LEU A 599 -19.67 17.07 19.85
CA LEU A 599 -20.38 18.21 19.27
C LEU A 599 -21.54 18.69 20.14
N LYS A 600 -22.22 17.76 20.84
CA LYS A 600 -23.33 18.06 21.75
C LYS A 600 -24.39 18.99 21.13
N GLY A 601 -24.77 18.71 19.88
CA GLY A 601 -25.77 19.48 19.13
C GLY A 601 -25.27 20.81 18.55
N ARG A 602 -23.96 21.07 18.55
CA ARG A 602 -23.33 22.23 17.89
C ARG A 602 -22.68 21.81 16.57
N LEU A 603 -22.44 22.78 15.68
CA LEU A 603 -21.59 22.53 14.52
C LEU A 603 -20.15 22.23 14.89
N ILE A 604 -19.49 21.45 14.05
CA ILE A 604 -18.06 21.15 14.16
C ILE A 604 -17.17 22.42 14.14
N PHE A 605 -17.63 23.50 13.51
CA PHE A 605 -16.91 24.78 13.44
C PHE A 605 -16.91 25.53 14.78
N ASN A 606 -17.92 25.30 15.63
CA ASN A 606 -18.19 26.14 16.81
C ASN A 606 -17.88 25.40 18.13
N VAL A 607 -17.03 24.37 18.06
CA VAL A 607 -16.65 23.53 19.20
C VAL A 607 -15.18 23.73 19.51
N SER A 608 -14.89 24.14 20.75
CA SER A 608 -13.51 24.24 21.23
C SER A 608 -12.90 22.85 21.49
N VAL A 609 -11.65 22.69 21.07
CA VAL A 609 -10.91 21.43 21.26
C VAL A 609 -10.22 21.48 22.63
N ALA A 610 -10.91 21.02 23.67
CA ALA A 610 -10.33 20.83 25.01
C ALA A 610 -10.49 19.37 25.43
N GLY A 611 -9.37 18.67 25.70
CA GLY A 611 -9.40 17.28 26.15
C GLY A 611 -10.12 16.33 25.18
N GLY A 612 -9.48 15.97 24.07
CA GLY A 612 -10.09 15.15 23.00
C GLY A 612 -9.38 13.83 22.73
N SER A 613 -10.09 12.89 22.08
CA SER A 613 -9.41 11.72 21.49
C SER A 613 -8.40 12.16 20.42
N LEU A 614 -7.44 11.28 20.11
CA LEU A 614 -6.46 11.52 19.05
C LEU A 614 -7.09 11.81 17.68
N ILE A 615 -8.20 11.13 17.38
CA ILE A 615 -8.94 11.33 16.13
C ILE A 615 -9.62 12.70 16.14
N TRP A 616 -10.28 13.10 17.24
CA TRP A 616 -10.88 14.43 17.34
C TRP A 616 -9.84 15.55 17.14
N ASN A 617 -8.71 15.45 17.84
CA ASN A 617 -7.60 16.39 17.69
C ASN A 617 -7.04 16.42 16.26
N SER A 618 -7.10 15.30 15.53
CA SER A 618 -6.64 15.22 14.14
C SER A 618 -7.62 15.90 13.19
N ILE A 619 -8.92 15.61 13.33
CA ILE A 619 -10.00 16.22 12.55
C ILE A 619 -10.00 17.74 12.76
N ALA A 620 -9.93 18.22 14.00
CA ALA A 620 -9.97 19.64 14.29
C ALA A 620 -8.78 20.41 13.71
N LYS A 621 -7.58 19.82 13.69
CA LYS A 621 -6.41 20.42 13.02
C LYS A 621 -6.61 20.51 11.51
N ALA A 622 -7.17 19.48 10.89
CA ALA A 622 -7.47 19.52 9.46
C ALA A 622 -8.58 20.54 9.14
N LEU A 623 -9.61 20.62 10.00
CA LEU A 623 -10.71 21.57 9.87
C LEU A 623 -10.21 23.01 9.85
N ARG A 624 -9.29 23.39 10.74
CA ARG A 624 -8.68 24.74 10.74
C ARG A 624 -8.04 25.13 9.41
N MET A 625 -7.55 24.15 8.64
CA MET A 625 -6.94 24.41 7.34
C MET A 625 -7.95 24.36 6.19
N LEU A 626 -9.13 23.76 6.39
CA LEU A 626 -10.10 23.47 5.33
C LEU A 626 -11.40 24.26 5.48
N GLN A 627 -11.64 24.90 6.63
CA GLN A 627 -12.93 25.50 6.98
C GLN A 627 -13.45 26.44 5.89
N ASP A 628 -12.58 27.25 5.28
CA ASP A 628 -12.95 28.25 4.26
C ASP A 628 -13.36 27.62 2.92
N GLY A 629 -13.05 26.34 2.70
CA GLY A 629 -13.53 25.61 1.54
C GLY A 629 -14.93 25.02 1.71
N PHE A 630 -15.45 24.92 2.94
CA PHE A 630 -16.81 24.44 3.22
C PHE A 630 -17.81 25.59 3.27
N TRP A 631 -18.88 25.44 2.50
CA TRP A 631 -19.95 26.42 2.38
C TRP A 631 -21.32 25.76 2.53
N PHE A 632 -22.30 26.47 3.09
CA PHE A 632 -23.67 25.98 3.17
C PHE A 632 -24.45 26.47 1.96
N LYS A 633 -24.93 25.55 1.13
CA LYS A 633 -25.72 25.87 -0.06
C LYS A 633 -27.19 25.58 0.23
N ILE A 634 -28.00 26.62 0.12
CA ILE A 634 -29.46 26.53 0.25
C ILE A 634 -30.03 26.00 -1.07
N GLY A 635 -30.75 24.88 -0.97
CA GLY A 635 -31.51 24.20 -2.02
C GLY A 635 -33.00 24.51 -1.87
N ASP A 636 -33.74 23.67 -1.16
CA ASP A 636 -35.19 23.75 -0.93
C ASP A 636 -35.59 24.72 0.20
N GLY A 637 -34.61 25.21 0.98
CA GLY A 637 -34.84 26.17 2.05
C GLY A 637 -35.61 25.61 3.24
N ASN A 638 -35.63 24.28 3.42
CA ASN A 638 -36.23 23.61 4.59
C ASN A 638 -35.38 23.74 5.87
N THR A 639 -34.19 24.32 5.79
CA THR A 639 -33.37 24.66 6.94
C THR A 639 -34.05 25.75 7.77
N ASN A 640 -34.13 25.55 9.09
CA ASN A 640 -34.71 26.53 10.01
C ASN A 640 -33.91 27.84 9.99
N PHE A 641 -34.60 28.96 9.88
CA PHE A 641 -33.98 30.27 9.71
C PHE A 641 -33.18 30.71 10.94
N TRP A 642 -33.63 30.39 12.16
CA TRP A 642 -33.00 30.89 13.39
C TRP A 642 -32.01 29.93 14.02
N PHE A 643 -32.35 28.64 14.05
CA PHE A 643 -31.67 27.63 14.87
C PHE A 643 -30.71 26.75 14.10
N GLU A 644 -30.70 26.85 12.78
CA GLU A 644 -29.71 26.20 11.94
C GLU A 644 -28.63 27.18 11.47
N PRO A 645 -27.40 26.69 11.25
CA PRO A 645 -26.24 27.53 11.08
C PRO A 645 -25.89 27.79 9.61
N TRP A 646 -26.86 28.30 8.87
CA TRP A 646 -26.78 28.51 7.43
C TRP A 646 -26.09 29.81 7.04
N LEU A 647 -26.05 30.81 7.94
CA LEU A 647 -25.33 32.07 7.79
C LEU A 647 -24.07 32.05 8.67
N TYR A 648 -22.91 32.42 8.13
CA TYR A 648 -21.63 32.50 8.86
C TYR A 648 -21.18 31.26 9.65
N ARG A 649 -21.76 30.07 9.38
CA ARG A 649 -21.53 28.84 10.15
C ARG A 649 -21.97 28.98 11.61
N GLU A 650 -22.88 29.90 11.92
CA GLU A 650 -23.46 30.12 13.25
C GLU A 650 -24.98 30.25 13.18
N ARG A 651 -25.65 30.03 14.33
CA ARG A 651 -27.11 30.17 14.41
C ARG A 651 -27.47 31.65 14.43
N LEU A 652 -28.44 32.10 13.64
CA LEU A 652 -28.92 33.48 13.75
C LEU A 652 -29.44 33.80 15.16
N SER A 653 -29.98 32.81 15.86
CA SER A 653 -30.46 32.95 17.24
C SER A 653 -29.38 33.41 18.23
N THR A 654 -28.08 33.25 17.93
CA THR A 654 -27.00 33.73 18.80
C THR A 654 -26.62 35.19 18.57
N ALA A 655 -27.05 35.77 17.45
CA ALA A 655 -26.84 37.18 17.13
C ALA A 655 -27.94 38.11 17.69
N VAL A 656 -29.02 37.53 18.24
CA VAL A 656 -30.16 38.27 18.81
C VAL A 656 -30.35 37.92 20.30
N PRO A 657 -30.86 38.85 21.13
CA PRO A 657 -31.14 38.58 22.54
C PRO A 657 -32.21 37.50 22.77
N PHE A 658 -33.20 37.43 21.88
CA PHE A 658 -34.27 36.43 21.88
C PHE A 658 -34.83 36.26 20.47
N VAL A 659 -35.50 35.13 20.20
CA VAL A 659 -36.27 34.87 18.99
C VAL A 659 -37.75 34.88 19.38
N ALA A 660 -38.56 35.70 18.71
CA ALA A 660 -40.00 35.76 18.93
C ALA A 660 -40.65 34.39 18.66
N ILE A 661 -41.65 34.00 19.45
CA ILE A 661 -42.30 32.68 19.34
C ILE A 661 -42.86 32.47 17.92
N GLN A 662 -43.41 33.53 17.33
CA GLN A 662 -43.95 33.55 15.97
C GLN A 662 -42.91 33.20 14.90
N ASP A 663 -41.64 33.45 15.17
CA ASP A 663 -40.56 33.24 14.21
C ASP A 663 -39.85 31.89 14.38
N THR A 664 -40.09 31.17 15.48
CA THR A 664 -39.27 30.00 15.86
C THR A 664 -39.29 28.86 14.85
N ASP A 665 -40.42 28.66 14.17
CA ASP A 665 -40.62 27.59 13.18
C ASP A 665 -40.34 28.04 11.73
N LEU A 666 -39.93 29.30 11.52
CA LEU A 666 -39.64 29.81 10.18
C LEU A 666 -38.43 29.10 9.58
N ASN A 667 -38.59 28.68 8.32
CA ASN A 667 -37.51 28.18 7.49
C ASN A 667 -37.06 29.24 6.48
N ILE A 668 -35.91 29.02 5.85
CA ILE A 668 -35.34 29.96 4.87
C ILE A 668 -36.31 30.23 3.72
N LYS A 669 -37.05 29.21 3.26
CA LYS A 669 -38.07 29.36 2.21
C LYS A 669 -39.24 30.29 2.59
N ASP A 670 -39.51 30.45 3.88
CA ASP A 670 -40.64 31.25 4.39
C ASP A 670 -40.29 32.76 4.38
N VAL A 671 -38.99 33.08 4.42
CA VAL A 671 -38.46 34.45 4.41
C VAL A 671 -37.77 34.83 3.09
N TRP A 672 -37.76 33.92 2.11
CA TRP A 672 -37.22 34.14 0.76
C TRP A 672 -38.28 33.85 -0.29
N TYR A 673 -38.79 34.90 -0.94
CA TYR A 673 -39.85 34.80 -1.96
C TYR A 673 -39.57 35.75 -3.13
N ASN A 674 -39.93 35.35 -4.36
CA ASN A 674 -39.72 36.14 -5.58
C ASN A 674 -38.29 36.71 -5.75
N ASN A 675 -37.28 35.89 -5.45
CA ASN A 675 -35.86 36.27 -5.48
C ASN A 675 -35.49 37.46 -4.58
N ARG A 676 -36.20 37.65 -3.46
CA ARG A 676 -35.92 38.69 -2.46
C ARG A 676 -36.12 38.13 -1.05
N TRP A 677 -35.34 38.65 -0.11
CA TRP A 677 -35.55 38.42 1.31
C TRP A 677 -36.68 39.31 1.82
N ASN A 678 -37.63 38.72 2.55
CA ASN A 678 -38.75 39.43 3.16
C ASN A 678 -38.56 39.56 4.69
N LEU A 679 -37.47 40.22 5.09
CA LEU A 679 -37.09 40.34 6.50
C LEU A 679 -38.02 41.25 7.31
N GLU A 680 -38.88 42.02 6.66
CA GLU A 680 -39.87 42.90 7.30
C GLU A 680 -41.01 42.13 7.96
N THR A 681 -41.18 40.85 7.62
CA THR A 681 -42.18 39.96 8.21
C THR A 681 -41.74 39.33 9.53
N LEU A 682 -40.47 39.51 9.93
CA LEU A 682 -39.93 38.97 11.17
C LEU A 682 -40.42 39.79 12.37
N TYR A 683 -40.91 39.10 13.40
CA TYR A 683 -41.21 39.72 14.69
C TYR A 683 -39.94 40.00 15.52
N THR A 684 -38.86 39.27 15.23
CA THR A 684 -37.54 39.41 15.86
C THR A 684 -36.71 40.46 15.13
N ILE A 685 -36.24 41.47 15.85
CA ILE A 685 -35.40 42.53 15.30
C ILE A 685 -33.99 41.98 15.02
N LEU A 686 -33.57 42.03 13.76
CA LEU A 686 -32.21 41.68 13.33
C LEU A 686 -31.26 42.88 13.51
N PRO A 687 -30.03 42.68 14.02
CA PRO A 687 -28.95 43.65 13.94
C PRO A 687 -28.66 44.07 12.48
N ASP A 688 -28.26 45.33 12.26
CA ASP A 688 -28.06 45.89 10.92
C ASP A 688 -26.97 45.16 10.11
N ASP A 689 -25.92 44.68 10.77
CA ASP A 689 -24.84 43.89 10.16
C ASP A 689 -25.34 42.53 9.67
N VAL A 690 -26.15 41.84 10.48
CA VAL A 690 -26.78 40.55 10.12
C VAL A 690 -27.80 40.76 9.01
N LYS A 691 -28.60 41.82 9.07
CA LYS A 691 -29.58 42.16 8.04
C LYS A 691 -28.91 42.42 6.70
N THR A 692 -27.83 43.21 6.69
CA THR A 692 -27.04 43.49 5.49
C THR A 692 -26.45 42.21 4.90
N ALA A 693 -25.87 41.36 5.76
CA ALA A 693 -25.31 40.07 5.35
C ALA A 693 -26.32 39.16 4.65
N ILE A 694 -27.55 39.09 5.18
CA ILE A 694 -28.63 38.31 4.58
C ILE A 694 -29.02 38.93 3.24
N LEU A 695 -29.21 40.24 3.16
CA LEU A 695 -29.61 40.93 1.92
C LEU A 695 -28.58 40.79 0.79
N GLU A 696 -27.29 40.69 1.10
CA GLU A 696 -26.23 40.46 0.13
C GLU A 696 -26.20 39.02 -0.43
N LEU A 697 -26.82 38.05 0.27
CA LEU A 697 -26.92 36.68 -0.22
C LEU A 697 -27.91 36.56 -1.37
N LYS A 698 -27.37 36.33 -2.58
CA LYS A 698 -28.17 35.93 -3.75
C LYS A 698 -28.43 34.42 -3.74
N LEU A 699 -29.57 34.01 -3.21
CA LEU A 699 -29.96 32.60 -3.23
C LEU A 699 -30.35 32.16 -4.64
N HIS A 700 -29.82 31.01 -5.04
CA HIS A 700 -30.26 30.27 -6.22
C HIS A 700 -30.96 29.02 -5.71
N VAL A 701 -32.20 29.19 -5.27
CA VAL A 701 -33.04 28.12 -4.71
C VAL A 701 -33.35 27.12 -5.83
N VAL A 702 -33.01 25.87 -5.59
CA VAL A 702 -33.39 24.75 -6.45
C VAL A 702 -34.32 23.90 -5.62
N THR A 703 -35.63 24.05 -5.86
CA THR A 703 -36.71 23.51 -5.02
C THR A 703 -36.66 21.99 -4.85
N ASP A 704 -35.98 21.28 -5.76
CA ASP A 704 -35.93 19.81 -5.78
C ASP A 704 -34.67 19.24 -5.10
N LEU A 705 -33.81 20.09 -4.53
CA LEU A 705 -32.57 19.68 -3.88
C LEU A 705 -32.54 20.10 -2.42
N PRO A 706 -32.08 19.25 -1.49
CA PRO A 706 -31.98 19.60 -0.09
C PRO A 706 -30.86 20.64 0.16
N ASP A 707 -31.02 21.40 1.24
CA ASP A 707 -29.95 22.24 1.79
C ASP A 707 -28.75 21.38 2.23
N VAL A 708 -27.54 21.70 1.77
CA VAL A 708 -26.36 20.85 1.99
C VAL A 708 -25.06 21.66 2.14
N TRP A 709 -24.08 21.07 2.84
CA TRP A 709 -22.72 21.58 2.84
C TRP A 709 -22.02 21.19 1.54
N VAL A 710 -21.45 22.18 0.84
CA VAL A 710 -20.69 22.02 -0.40
C VAL A 710 -19.22 22.38 -0.23
N TRP A 711 -18.39 21.86 -1.13
CA TRP A 711 -16.98 22.19 -1.26
C TRP A 711 -16.80 23.17 -2.43
N ASN A 712 -16.38 24.40 -2.14
CA ASN A 712 -16.34 25.49 -3.12
C ASN A 712 -15.37 25.28 -4.30
N ASN A 713 -14.30 24.50 -4.13
CA ASN A 713 -13.32 24.25 -5.19
C ASN A 713 -13.71 23.08 -6.13
N ALA A 714 -14.92 22.53 -6.00
CA ALA A 714 -15.42 21.47 -6.87
C ALA A 714 -16.65 21.95 -7.65
N SER A 715 -16.67 21.71 -8.96
CA SER A 715 -17.83 22.08 -9.81
C SER A 715 -19.10 21.32 -9.43
N SER A 716 -18.97 20.11 -8.89
CA SER A 716 -20.09 19.32 -8.37
C SER A 716 -20.52 19.73 -6.96
N GLY A 717 -19.75 20.58 -6.27
CA GLY A 717 -19.92 20.87 -4.85
C GLY A 717 -19.55 19.70 -3.92
N ILE A 718 -19.14 18.53 -4.43
CA ILE A 718 -18.81 17.36 -3.61
C ILE A 718 -17.33 17.40 -3.22
N PHE A 719 -17.04 17.22 -1.93
CA PHE A 719 -15.66 17.13 -1.45
C PHE A 719 -14.93 15.92 -2.05
N SER A 720 -13.90 16.20 -2.85
CA SER A 720 -13.03 15.16 -3.43
C SER A 720 -11.57 15.35 -2.98
N PRO A 721 -10.81 14.25 -2.77
CA PRO A 721 -9.37 14.31 -2.54
C PRO A 721 -8.58 15.16 -3.51
N LYS A 722 -9.00 15.15 -4.78
CA LYS A 722 -8.28 15.83 -5.85
C LYS A 722 -8.48 17.33 -5.73
N ASP A 723 -9.74 17.76 -5.58
CA ASP A 723 -10.08 19.18 -5.56
C ASP A 723 -9.64 19.84 -4.25
N ALA A 724 -9.72 19.12 -3.13
CA ALA A 724 -9.19 19.57 -1.85
C ALA A 724 -7.65 19.65 -1.86
N TYR A 725 -6.96 18.71 -2.51
CA TYR A 725 -5.50 18.78 -2.66
C TYR A 725 -5.10 19.98 -3.53
N GLU A 726 -5.77 20.22 -4.65
CA GLU A 726 -5.51 21.38 -5.51
C GLU A 726 -5.80 22.70 -4.78
N TRP A 727 -6.90 22.77 -4.00
CA TRP A 727 -7.24 23.94 -3.20
C TRP A 727 -6.19 24.27 -2.14
N LEU A 728 -5.74 23.26 -1.38
CA LEU A 728 -4.69 23.42 -0.37
C LEU A 728 -3.32 23.75 -0.98
N LEU A 729 -3.04 23.27 -2.19
CA LEU A 729 -1.77 23.50 -2.87
C LEU A 729 -1.68 24.91 -3.46
N GLN A 730 -2.82 25.51 -3.82
CA GLN A 730 -2.91 26.80 -4.53
C GLN A 730 -1.93 26.88 -5.72
N PRO A 731 -2.07 25.98 -6.71
CA PRO A 731 -1.05 25.81 -7.73
C PRO A 731 -0.92 27.03 -8.63
N GLN A 732 0.31 27.50 -8.82
CA GLN A 732 0.63 28.61 -9.71
C GLN A 732 1.37 28.12 -10.96
N PRO A 733 1.06 28.65 -12.16
CA PRO A 733 1.78 28.31 -13.38
C PRO A 733 3.25 28.68 -13.23
N ILE A 734 4.13 27.70 -13.46
CA ILE A 734 5.56 27.97 -13.43
C ILE A 734 5.91 28.83 -14.65
N TYR A 735 6.54 29.99 -14.38
CA TYR A 735 6.94 31.00 -15.37
C TYR A 735 5.76 31.61 -16.16
N ASN A 736 4.58 31.78 -15.54
CA ASN A 736 3.38 32.38 -16.16
C ASN A 736 2.89 31.70 -17.45
N HIS A 737 3.44 30.54 -17.81
CA HIS A 737 2.97 29.79 -18.97
C HIS A 737 1.68 29.04 -18.62
N SER A 738 0.61 29.37 -19.35
CA SER A 738 -0.78 29.00 -19.00
C SER A 738 -1.07 27.50 -19.07
N ASN A 739 -0.35 26.73 -19.90
CA ASN A 739 -0.60 25.29 -20.03
C ASN A 739 0.62 24.45 -20.41
N TRP A 740 1.10 23.63 -19.49
CA TRP A 740 2.21 22.70 -19.71
C TRP A 740 1.77 21.28 -20.16
N LYS A 741 0.47 21.06 -20.42
CA LYS A 741 -0.04 19.72 -20.78
C LYS A 741 0.47 19.20 -22.12
N TRP A 742 0.79 20.08 -23.07
CA TRP A 742 1.15 19.71 -24.44
C TRP A 742 2.36 18.74 -24.47
N ILE A 743 3.36 18.94 -23.60
CA ILE A 743 4.55 18.09 -23.49
C ILE A 743 4.16 16.62 -23.24
N TRP A 744 3.17 16.41 -22.38
CA TRP A 744 2.72 15.08 -21.97
C TRP A 744 1.74 14.44 -22.96
N GLN A 745 1.30 15.19 -23.97
CA GLN A 745 0.42 14.73 -25.05
C GLN A 745 1.20 14.38 -26.33
N LEU A 746 2.49 14.69 -26.40
CA LEU A 746 3.36 14.29 -27.51
C LEU A 746 3.39 12.76 -27.64
N ARG A 747 3.32 12.23 -28.87
CA ARG A 747 3.47 10.79 -29.17
C ARG A 747 4.94 10.35 -29.08
N LEU A 748 5.57 10.62 -27.95
CA LEU A 748 6.96 10.31 -27.64
C LEU A 748 7.06 9.42 -26.40
N PRO A 749 8.08 8.56 -26.31
CA PRO A 749 8.42 7.85 -25.08
C PRO A 749 8.49 8.77 -23.85
N ALA A 750 8.01 8.29 -22.71
CA ALA A 750 7.86 9.11 -21.48
C ALA A 750 9.19 9.68 -20.96
N ASN A 751 10.32 9.02 -21.22
CA ASN A 751 11.67 9.51 -20.90
C ASN A 751 12.04 10.74 -21.74
N ILE A 752 11.60 10.80 -23.01
CA ILE A 752 11.83 11.95 -23.89
C ILE A 752 10.96 13.12 -23.47
N GLN A 753 9.65 12.89 -23.22
CA GLN A 753 8.75 13.94 -22.69
C GLN A 753 9.30 14.56 -21.40
N PHE A 754 9.85 13.74 -20.51
CA PHE A 754 10.47 14.19 -19.27
C PHE A 754 11.76 14.99 -19.52
N LEU A 755 12.56 14.61 -20.51
CA LEU A 755 13.75 15.37 -20.89
C LEU A 755 13.37 16.76 -21.41
N TYR A 756 12.37 16.86 -22.29
CA TYR A 756 11.84 18.14 -22.78
C TYR A 756 11.36 19.04 -21.66
N SER A 757 10.63 18.50 -20.67
CA SER A 757 10.20 19.32 -19.54
C SER A 757 11.38 19.86 -18.73
N GLN A 758 12.46 19.08 -18.54
CA GLN A 758 13.67 19.56 -17.88
C GLN A 758 14.41 20.64 -18.68
N PHE A 759 14.50 20.49 -20.00
CA PHE A 759 15.12 21.51 -20.86
C PHE A 759 14.36 22.84 -20.79
N LEU A 760 13.04 22.81 -20.86
CA LEU A 760 12.21 24.01 -20.72
C LEU A 760 12.40 24.68 -19.36
N TYR A 761 12.56 23.91 -18.27
CA TYR A 761 12.90 24.48 -16.97
C TYR A 761 14.23 25.24 -16.97
N ILE A 762 15.26 24.71 -17.64
CA ILE A 762 16.58 25.35 -17.73
C ILE A 762 16.52 26.59 -18.62
N ILE A 763 15.84 26.50 -19.77
CA ILE A 763 15.65 27.63 -20.68
C ILE A 763 14.88 28.75 -19.98
N CYS A 764 13.75 28.45 -19.34
CA CYS A 764 12.98 29.45 -18.60
C CYS A 764 13.75 30.05 -17.42
N LEU A 765 14.76 29.37 -16.84
CA LEU A 765 15.64 29.98 -15.84
C LEU A 765 16.57 31.04 -16.46
N HIS A 766 17.12 30.78 -17.65
CA HIS A 766 18.07 31.68 -18.33
C HIS A 766 17.42 32.91 -18.99
N PHE A 767 16.12 32.90 -19.23
CA PHE A 767 15.41 34.02 -19.87
C PHE A 767 14.54 34.84 -18.88
N THR A 768 14.64 34.58 -17.57
CA THR A 768 13.94 35.34 -16.52
C THR A 768 14.87 36.02 -15.52
N GLU A 769 16.19 35.86 -15.69
CA GLU A 769 17.22 36.77 -15.17
C GLU A 769 17.59 37.74 -16.30
#